data_AF-A0A5P2DQ70-F1
#
_entry.id   AF-A0A5P2DQ70-F1
#
_cell.length_a   1.000
_cell.length_b   1.000
_cell.length_c   1.000
_cell.angle_alpha   90.00
_cell.angle_beta   90.00
_cell.angle_gamma   90.00
#
_symmetry.space_group_name_H-M   'P 1'
#
loop_
_entity.id
_entity.type
_entity.pdbx_description
1 polymer ?
#
loop_
_entity_poly.entity_id
_entity_poly.type
_entity_poly.pdbx_seq_one_letter_code
_entity_poly.pdbx_strand_id
1 'polypeptide(L)'
;MIEKLLAALADGADGSAPNTGIGAEEIADILWLAARVDPGRAARPPGAPGAFGAEPPGGQPPPSAARPPGPGPAPETDARGGEPAVQLFPAARRDPAGKPDDGGAERRGSPLRLPRAASLDDPLALMRSMRPVGRRSIGGPGEELDEQLTVERSIERMVTTPVLRPAESRWLDLALVVDTHRSMLLWSDHVDELRRVLTRSGVFRDVRTWQLTGTGPGGTPRVTRGHGGPPRNPLELADPAGRRLILVLSDTVAGGWREAPVQGMLRHWCAHNAVAVLNVLPERLWTRGAVRPVPYAVRADRPAAATRSWQRIPAARRARAGRRAAAPAVVPVVGVASGSLARLVRVVSGDGRWRRLACLRLDPEPAAAGAAEDQAPGGRSALEVVEDFRAHASPTAQQLAAHLAAVPLTLPVMTLVRRSLLRDSEHGHLAEVALGGLFEAWEDEQDPEETEFEFLPGVREVLLGSQLRGDVAAVRELVRRRVWEFVSRNRRTGPDFSATRVTTGGAGRRRVAEGALPFATRPPADPGLAARVVRVRHDTMPEPQEVGTLLTPRLVLTVGDTLLPAGASAWARPGDREVPCRTVWWDDAVPRMLLLEADEDLVDPAVCAEPLSWLPADHPLARVRIDGRTDQGDPAALTGEVVPHDGDLNGEIVRLSTEPESWTHYRGGPVSRDGALVGVVHTVAPNRLVFLLTDALMEQPGFRAVLEGSRRAQGPAAEADAVARVCLAVRPGADGAYPIGSSPYAETRDMLVELMSRAGVGGRLTGGEGDTPFLVALDAPGAHARAGRLLSALRAVMTGYGDRRTDGLHPSLAVAVGTGTAESERLVRHPVIADLLRLTVPSGSLVLALSRRLHDDLGGLFGFPARLRLERVGAPDEGWVCADDHPPTEVLGQVLTEADALLDTAVGWPTCGLDASEAEPWTCIGIRLPGYERCLAHLGAEEQREYLATLEPGAPLDFRGTTFDHGLLPRLLTALESGTRGSVRLGPASFERAYFVDSWNRADIEFVDRASFVRTVFGGRAGFTGATFGGTVSLDGAVFQHVGDFDRSRFHRTATFRRTRFRGAAGFKDAEFLADVSFGRAVLQASADLNGMRVAGTADFSHAVFRGLAGMSATGFAGAVSFASAVWERGLLSTGAVFEGPADFAHAAFRGRVRFEGVLFEADSIVGQLSSVAPPDRWACVRRSDGTWDIRLLDAGDG
;
A
#
# COMPACT_ATOMS: atom_id res chain seq x y z
N MET A 1 -24.50 -3.91 42.15
CA MET A 1 -23.89 -3.03 41.12
C MET A 1 -22.38 -3.21 41.12
N ILE A 2 -21.71 -3.04 42.26
CA ILE A 2 -20.27 -3.26 42.42
C ILE A 2 -19.85 -4.70 42.05
N GLU A 3 -20.59 -5.73 42.47
CA GLU A 3 -20.32 -7.14 42.06
C GLU A 3 -20.44 -7.38 40.54
N LYS A 4 -21.37 -6.70 39.86
CA LYS A 4 -21.51 -6.81 38.39
C LYS A 4 -20.36 -6.11 37.65
N LEU A 5 -19.81 -5.06 38.24
CA LEU A 5 -18.63 -4.34 37.74
C LEU A 5 -17.34 -5.15 37.98
N LEU A 6 -17.23 -5.84 39.11
CA LEU A 6 -16.12 -6.76 39.39
C LEU A 6 -16.17 -8.03 38.53
N ALA A 7 -17.36 -8.55 38.25
CA ALA A 7 -17.54 -9.65 37.28
C ALA A 7 -17.14 -9.22 35.86
N ALA A 8 -17.47 -8.00 35.44
CA ALA A 8 -17.03 -7.45 34.15
C ALA A 8 -15.51 -7.20 34.06
N LEU A 9 -14.81 -7.10 35.20
CA LEU A 9 -13.34 -7.07 35.28
C LEU A 9 -12.73 -8.48 35.24
N ALA A 10 -13.43 -9.50 35.75
CA ALA A 10 -12.95 -10.88 35.80
C ALA A 10 -13.12 -11.65 34.47
N ASP A 11 -14.09 -11.27 33.63
CA ASP A 11 -14.33 -11.85 32.30
C ASP A 11 -13.20 -11.57 31.26
N GLY A 12 -12.13 -10.86 31.66
CA GLY A 12 -10.93 -10.66 30.86
C GLY A 12 -9.85 -11.74 31.00
N ALA A 13 -10.11 -12.83 31.73
CA ALA A 13 -9.11 -13.88 31.97
C ALA A 13 -8.94 -14.90 30.81
N ASP A 14 -9.88 -14.94 29.85
CA ASP A 14 -9.82 -15.88 28.71
C ASP A 14 -9.29 -15.17 27.44
N GLY A 15 -7.99 -14.93 27.40
CA GLY A 15 -7.19 -14.83 26.16
C GLY A 15 -7.42 -13.64 25.20
N SER A 16 -8.41 -12.77 25.41
CA SER A 16 -8.54 -11.51 24.66
C SER A 16 -7.93 -10.34 25.44
N ALA A 17 -7.03 -9.60 24.79
CA ALA A 17 -6.24 -8.49 25.36
C ALA A 17 -7.03 -7.56 26.31
N PRO A 18 -6.40 -7.02 27.37
CA PRO A 18 -7.09 -6.25 28.40
C PRO A 18 -7.70 -4.96 27.84
N ASN A 19 -8.95 -4.69 28.24
CA ASN A 19 -9.65 -3.42 28.01
C ASN A 19 -8.83 -2.25 28.61
N THR A 20 -8.08 -1.51 27.79
CA THR A 20 -7.25 -0.36 28.21
C THR A 20 -8.05 0.93 28.45
N GLY A 21 -9.37 0.83 28.63
CA GLY A 21 -10.28 1.97 28.77
C GLY A 21 -10.58 2.44 30.20
N ILE A 22 -10.05 1.76 31.23
CA ILE A 22 -10.26 2.13 32.64
C ILE A 22 -8.90 2.53 33.22
N GLY A 23 -8.70 3.81 33.48
CA GLY A 23 -7.51 4.37 34.09
C GLY A 23 -7.42 4.04 35.59
N ALA A 24 -6.22 4.15 36.15
CA ALA A 24 -5.97 3.88 37.56
C ALA A 24 -6.86 4.71 38.52
N GLU A 25 -7.29 5.90 38.09
CA GLU A 25 -8.23 6.76 38.84
C GLU A 25 -9.63 6.16 38.93
N GLU A 26 -10.15 5.55 37.85
CA GLU A 26 -11.49 4.95 37.85
C GLU A 26 -11.51 3.66 38.68
N ILE A 27 -10.39 2.92 38.70
CA ILE A 27 -10.18 1.78 39.60
C ILE A 27 -10.12 2.25 41.05
N ALA A 28 -9.40 3.34 41.33
CA ALA A 28 -9.32 3.93 42.66
C ALA A 28 -10.69 4.45 43.14
N ASP A 29 -11.48 5.07 42.27
CA ASP A 29 -12.82 5.57 42.58
C ASP A 29 -13.80 4.41 42.87
N ILE A 30 -13.71 3.30 42.13
CA ILE A 30 -14.53 2.11 42.38
C ILE A 30 -14.16 1.46 43.72
N LEU A 31 -12.86 1.33 44.02
CA LEU A 31 -12.38 0.79 45.31
C LEU A 31 -12.74 1.73 46.48
N TRP A 32 -12.66 3.04 46.27
CA TRP A 32 -13.04 4.05 47.24
C TRP A 32 -14.56 4.07 47.50
N LEU A 33 -15.38 3.90 46.46
CA LEU A 33 -16.84 3.76 46.57
C LEU A 33 -17.21 2.45 47.29
N ALA A 34 -16.53 1.35 46.96
CA ALA A 34 -16.73 0.07 47.63
C ALA A 34 -16.36 0.13 49.13
N ALA A 35 -15.35 0.93 49.50
CA ALA A 35 -14.96 1.14 50.89
C ALA A 35 -15.88 2.10 51.67
N ARG A 36 -16.74 2.89 51.00
CA ARG A 36 -17.60 3.92 51.61
C ARG A 36 -19.10 3.63 51.58
N VAL A 37 -19.53 2.66 50.77
CA VAL A 37 -20.91 2.20 50.77
C VAL A 37 -21.07 1.08 51.79
N ASP A 38 -21.42 1.45 53.02
CA ASP A 38 -21.81 0.54 54.09
C ASP A 38 -23.13 -0.16 53.70
N PRO A 39 -23.19 -1.51 53.58
CA PRO A 39 -24.41 -2.22 53.14
C PRO A 39 -25.58 -2.14 54.15
N GLY A 40 -25.40 -1.48 55.30
CA GLY A 40 -26.33 -1.51 56.42
C GLY A 40 -27.45 -0.47 56.49
N ARG A 41 -27.67 0.40 55.48
CA ARG A 41 -28.67 1.48 55.65
C ARG A 41 -29.53 1.78 54.42
N ALA A 42 -30.48 0.88 54.14
CA ALA A 42 -31.74 1.22 53.49
C ALA A 42 -32.90 0.68 54.33
N ALA A 43 -33.65 1.60 54.92
CA ALA A 43 -34.76 1.33 55.83
C ALA A 43 -35.97 0.73 55.10
N ARG A 44 -36.59 -0.25 55.76
CA ARG A 44 -37.89 -0.86 55.44
C ARG A 44 -39.01 0.18 55.34
N PRO A 45 -39.95 0.06 54.36
CA PRO A 45 -41.30 0.59 54.51
C PRO A 45 -42.17 -0.33 55.41
N PRO A 46 -43.20 0.21 56.08
CA PRO A 46 -44.00 -0.51 57.07
C PRO A 46 -45.00 -1.49 56.44
N GLY A 47 -45.31 -2.56 57.18
CA GLY A 47 -46.10 -3.70 56.73
C GLY A 47 -47.62 -3.57 56.85
N ALA A 48 -48.29 -4.31 55.95
CA ALA A 48 -49.44 -5.26 56.06
C ALA A 48 -50.59 -4.98 57.07
N PRO A 49 -51.85 -5.39 56.78
CA PRO A 49 -52.18 -6.81 56.94
C PRO A 49 -53.30 -7.41 56.07
N GLY A 50 -53.17 -8.72 55.80
CA GLY A 50 -54.26 -9.71 55.84
C GLY A 50 -54.59 -10.43 54.52
N ALA A 51 -54.81 -11.75 54.45
CA ALA A 51 -54.62 -12.83 55.41
C ALA A 51 -54.90 -14.18 54.70
N PHE A 52 -54.24 -15.27 55.18
CA PHE A 52 -54.53 -16.73 55.09
C PHE A 52 -54.78 -17.40 53.71
N GLY A 53 -54.23 -18.57 53.37
CA GLY A 53 -53.46 -19.58 54.10
C GLY A 53 -53.41 -20.92 53.31
N ALA A 54 -52.58 -21.84 53.81
CA ALA A 54 -52.52 -23.30 53.57
C ALA A 54 -51.82 -23.89 52.31
N GLU A 55 -50.73 -24.62 52.57
CA GLU A 55 -50.18 -25.79 51.85
C GLU A 55 -51.09 -27.05 52.07
N PRO A 56 -50.88 -28.25 51.45
CA PRO A 56 -50.06 -28.75 50.30
C PRO A 56 -50.95 -29.67 49.37
N PRO A 57 -50.57 -30.81 48.71
CA PRO A 57 -49.29 -31.40 48.25
C PRO A 57 -49.28 -31.93 46.78
N GLY A 58 -48.09 -32.32 46.29
CA GLY A 58 -47.82 -33.54 45.48
C GLY A 58 -48.43 -33.74 44.10
N GLY A 59 -47.59 -33.94 43.08
CA GLY A 59 -48.00 -34.58 41.82
C GLY A 59 -46.99 -34.46 40.69
N GLN A 60 -46.49 -35.59 40.20
CA GLN A 60 -45.50 -35.79 39.14
C GLN A 60 -45.68 -34.94 37.86
N PRO A 61 -44.59 -34.68 37.11
CA PRO A 61 -44.66 -34.10 35.78
C PRO A 61 -45.10 -35.15 34.74
N PRO A 62 -46.13 -34.89 33.89
CA PRO A 62 -46.44 -35.69 32.71
C PRO A 62 -45.73 -35.12 31.46
N PRO A 63 -45.73 -35.87 30.34
CA PRO A 63 -44.53 -36.08 29.53
C PRO A 63 -44.39 -35.13 28.33
N SER A 64 -43.18 -35.17 27.77
CA SER A 64 -42.76 -34.71 26.45
C SER A 64 -43.90 -34.70 25.41
N ALA A 65 -44.25 -33.50 24.94
CA ALA A 65 -45.08 -33.27 23.76
C ALA A 65 -44.28 -32.50 22.72
N ALA A 66 -43.98 -33.21 21.63
CA ALA A 66 -43.70 -32.76 20.27
C ALA A 66 -43.05 -31.37 20.09
N ARG A 67 -41.74 -31.43 19.84
CA ARG A 67 -40.98 -30.45 19.07
C ARG A 67 -41.75 -30.07 17.78
N PRO A 68 -42.08 -28.80 17.54
CA PRO A 68 -42.64 -28.39 16.25
C PRO A 68 -41.60 -28.69 15.15
N PRO A 69 -42.04 -29.08 13.94
CA PRO A 69 -41.10 -29.42 12.87
C PRO A 69 -40.21 -28.21 12.61
N GLY A 70 -38.90 -28.43 12.61
CA GLY A 70 -37.95 -27.41 12.22
C GLY A 70 -38.30 -26.90 10.83
N PRO A 71 -37.95 -25.64 10.49
CA PRO A 71 -38.08 -25.19 9.13
C PRO A 71 -37.27 -26.16 8.27
N GLY A 72 -37.94 -26.84 7.35
CA GLY A 72 -37.29 -27.69 6.36
C GLY A 72 -36.29 -26.86 5.54
N PRO A 73 -35.32 -27.50 4.87
CA PRO A 73 -34.40 -26.79 4.01
C PRO A 73 -35.24 -26.04 2.96
N ALA A 74 -35.15 -24.71 2.98
CA ALA A 74 -35.64 -23.90 1.88
C ALA A 74 -34.94 -24.39 0.60
N PRO A 75 -35.61 -24.37 -0.56
CA PRO A 75 -35.00 -24.79 -1.79
C PRO A 75 -33.75 -23.95 -2.02
N GLU A 76 -32.62 -24.61 -2.24
CA GLU A 76 -31.39 -24.01 -2.73
C GLU A 76 -31.68 -23.40 -4.10
N THR A 77 -32.20 -22.17 -4.10
CA THR A 77 -32.14 -21.29 -5.25
C THR A 77 -30.69 -20.85 -5.37
N ASP A 78 -30.02 -21.39 -6.39
CA ASP A 78 -28.79 -20.91 -7.02
C ASP A 78 -28.12 -19.73 -6.31
N ALA A 79 -27.21 -20.05 -5.40
CA ALA A 79 -26.27 -19.09 -4.83
C ALA A 79 -25.24 -18.69 -5.89
N ARG A 80 -25.68 -17.85 -6.83
CA ARG A 80 -24.85 -16.92 -7.59
C ARG A 80 -25.52 -15.54 -7.50
N GLY A 81 -25.07 -14.69 -6.57
CA GLY A 81 -25.40 -13.26 -6.61
C GLY A 81 -25.44 -12.52 -5.27
N GLY A 82 -24.39 -11.72 -4.99
CA GLY A 82 -24.38 -10.45 -4.24
C GLY A 82 -24.89 -10.38 -2.79
N GLU A 83 -24.11 -9.78 -1.87
CA GLU A 83 -24.66 -9.43 -0.54
C GLU A 83 -25.80 -8.38 -0.69
N PRO A 84 -26.88 -8.52 0.10
CA PRO A 84 -28.02 -7.61 0.06
C PRO A 84 -27.64 -6.15 0.39
N ALA A 85 -28.28 -5.18 -0.30
CA ALA A 85 -28.08 -3.76 -0.05
C ALA A 85 -28.44 -3.39 1.40
N VAL A 86 -27.56 -2.63 2.05
CA VAL A 86 -27.72 -2.16 3.43
C VAL A 86 -28.11 -0.69 3.40
N GLN A 87 -29.26 -0.34 3.94
CA GLN A 87 -29.73 1.05 4.02
C GLN A 87 -29.67 1.54 5.46
N LEU A 88 -29.18 2.77 5.65
CA LEU A 88 -29.17 3.45 6.94
C LEU A 88 -30.19 4.57 6.93
N PHE A 89 -31.04 4.55 7.94
CA PHE A 89 -32.06 5.56 8.21
C PHE A 89 -31.75 6.25 9.53
N PRO A 90 -32.15 7.52 9.72
CA PRO A 90 -32.07 8.17 11.02
C PRO A 90 -32.83 7.34 12.07
N ALA A 91 -32.52 7.52 13.36
CA ALA A 91 -33.38 6.97 14.39
C ALA A 91 -34.76 7.61 14.23
N ALA A 92 -35.77 6.82 13.86
CA ALA A 92 -37.13 7.32 13.69
C ALA A 92 -37.62 7.93 15.01
N ARG A 93 -38.27 9.09 14.92
CA ARG A 93 -39.03 9.70 16.01
C ARG A 93 -39.94 8.64 16.62
N ARG A 94 -39.87 8.44 17.94
CA ARG A 94 -40.98 7.81 18.65
C ARG A 94 -42.15 8.77 18.51
N ASP A 95 -43.14 8.42 17.70
CA ASP A 95 -44.35 9.22 17.63
C ASP A 95 -44.95 9.28 19.06
N PRO A 96 -45.05 10.48 19.68
CA PRO A 96 -45.55 10.59 21.04
C PRO A 96 -47.05 10.32 21.13
N ALA A 97 -47.77 10.26 20.01
CA ALA A 97 -49.17 9.89 19.93
C ALA A 97 -49.33 8.46 19.41
N GLY A 98 -49.49 7.51 20.33
CA GLY A 98 -49.77 6.12 19.98
C GLY A 98 -51.05 5.96 19.16
N LYS A 99 -50.90 5.71 17.85
CA LYS A 99 -51.82 4.89 17.06
C LYS A 99 -51.00 4.16 15.98
N PRO A 100 -51.00 2.82 15.96
CA PRO A 100 -50.42 2.08 14.85
C PRO A 100 -51.41 2.16 13.67
N ASP A 101 -50.99 2.76 12.56
CA ASP A 101 -51.65 2.49 11.28
C ASP A 101 -51.27 1.07 10.84
N ASP A 102 -52.18 0.13 11.08
CA ASP A 102 -52.16 -1.22 10.52
C ASP A 102 -52.49 -1.12 9.03
N GLY A 103 -51.49 -1.21 8.15
CA GLY A 103 -51.79 -1.31 6.71
C GLY A 103 -50.63 -1.25 5.71
N GLY A 104 -49.45 -0.77 6.10
CA GLY A 104 -48.27 -0.75 5.21
C GLY A 104 -47.32 -1.91 5.49
N ALA A 105 -46.71 -2.50 4.46
CA ALA A 105 -45.64 -3.49 4.64
C ALA A 105 -44.39 -2.83 5.26
N GLU A 106 -44.36 -2.73 6.58
CA GLU A 106 -43.36 -1.96 7.32
C GLU A 106 -41.93 -2.53 7.19
N ARG A 107 -40.97 -1.68 6.81
CA ARG A 107 -39.55 -2.01 6.82
C ARG A 107 -39.05 -2.05 8.27
N ARG A 108 -38.46 -3.17 8.68
CA ARG A 108 -37.84 -3.34 10.01
C ARG A 108 -36.32 -3.41 9.92
N GLY A 109 -35.64 -2.76 10.85
CA GLY A 109 -34.17 -2.68 10.93
C GLY A 109 -33.60 -2.83 12.34
N SER A 110 -32.29 -3.03 12.42
CA SER A 110 -31.52 -3.13 13.67
C SER A 110 -30.97 -1.76 14.08
N PRO A 111 -31.01 -1.38 15.37
CA PRO A 111 -30.35 -0.16 15.84
C PRO A 111 -28.83 -0.26 15.63
N LEU A 112 -28.23 0.84 15.18
CA LEU A 112 -26.79 1.00 14.97
C LEU A 112 -26.33 2.30 15.65
N ARG A 113 -25.12 2.29 16.20
CA ARG A 113 -24.45 3.48 16.72
C ARG A 113 -23.37 3.88 15.73
N LEU A 114 -23.40 5.13 15.27
CA LEU A 114 -22.51 5.66 14.24
C LEU A 114 -21.70 6.82 14.81
N PRO A 115 -20.42 6.97 14.43
CA PRO A 115 -19.58 8.05 14.91
C PRO A 115 -20.13 9.41 14.46
N ARG A 116 -20.17 10.37 15.39
CA ARG A 116 -20.53 11.77 15.12
C ARG A 116 -19.31 12.49 14.55
N ALA A 117 -19.50 13.21 13.44
CA ALA A 117 -18.40 13.95 12.81
C ALA A 117 -17.96 15.15 13.69
N ALA A 118 -16.65 15.43 13.74
CA ALA A 118 -16.12 16.57 14.48
C ALA A 118 -16.66 17.91 13.92
N SER A 119 -17.09 18.78 14.82
CA SER A 119 -17.68 20.10 14.51
C SER A 119 -16.67 21.24 14.60
N LEU A 120 -15.59 21.10 15.37
CA LEU A 120 -14.44 22.02 15.39
C LEU A 120 -13.40 21.59 14.34
N ASP A 121 -12.78 22.57 13.68
CA ASP A 121 -11.78 22.30 12.64
C ASP A 121 -10.37 22.09 13.20
N ASP A 122 -9.95 22.84 14.23
CA ASP A 122 -8.66 22.67 14.91
C ASP A 122 -8.76 22.87 16.45
N PRO A 123 -9.07 21.80 17.20
CA PRO A 123 -9.14 21.82 18.66
C PRO A 123 -7.81 22.23 19.33
N LEU A 124 -6.67 21.87 18.75
CA LEU A 124 -5.34 22.11 19.35
C LEU A 124 -4.95 23.59 19.24
N ALA A 125 -5.22 24.24 18.10
CA ALA A 125 -5.04 25.68 17.99
C ALA A 125 -5.92 26.45 18.98
N LEU A 126 -7.15 25.98 19.21
CA LEU A 126 -8.04 26.55 20.22
C LEU A 126 -7.45 26.41 21.63
N MET A 127 -6.92 25.24 22.00
CA MET A 127 -6.21 25.07 23.28
C MET A 127 -4.98 25.98 23.40
N ARG A 128 -4.17 26.12 22.33
CA ARG A 128 -2.99 27.02 22.32
C ARG A 128 -3.37 28.48 22.51
N SER A 129 -4.53 28.91 22.00
CA SER A 129 -5.04 30.27 22.16
C SER A 129 -5.31 30.66 23.62
N MET A 130 -5.57 29.69 24.50
CA MET A 130 -5.85 29.87 25.93
C MET A 130 -4.61 30.07 26.80
N ARG A 131 -3.41 29.73 26.31
CA ARG A 131 -2.16 29.78 27.10
C ARG A 131 -1.91 31.09 27.85
N PRO A 132 -2.19 32.30 27.31
CA PRO A 132 -1.89 33.56 28.01
C PRO A 132 -2.59 33.76 29.35
N VAL A 133 -3.73 33.09 29.59
CA VAL A 133 -4.44 33.13 30.89
C VAL A 133 -4.15 31.92 31.78
N GLY A 134 -3.40 30.92 31.29
CA GLY A 134 -3.03 29.70 32.04
C GLY A 134 -1.92 29.88 33.07
N ARG A 135 -1.83 31.06 33.69
CA ARG A 135 -0.87 31.35 34.76
C ARG A 135 -1.18 30.51 36.01
N ARG A 136 -0.17 30.21 36.80
CA ARG A 136 -0.35 29.64 38.14
C ARG A 136 -0.17 30.76 39.17
N SER A 137 -1.01 30.78 40.19
CA SER A 137 -0.87 31.69 41.33
C SER A 137 -0.49 30.87 42.54
N ILE A 138 0.52 31.35 43.25
CA ILE A 138 0.88 30.87 44.58
C ILE A 138 -0.25 31.27 45.54
N GLY A 139 -0.68 30.34 46.40
CA GLY A 139 -1.78 30.54 47.38
C GLY A 139 -3.14 29.97 46.96
N GLY A 140 -3.16 28.81 46.31
CA GLY A 140 -4.39 28.02 46.14
C GLY A 140 -4.90 27.42 47.45
N PRO A 141 -6.16 26.95 47.51
CA PRO A 141 -6.62 26.17 48.65
C PRO A 141 -5.87 24.83 48.71
N GLY A 142 -5.16 24.58 49.81
CA GLY A 142 -4.37 23.38 50.05
C GLY A 142 -2.88 23.67 50.25
N GLU A 143 -2.18 22.72 50.86
CA GLU A 143 -0.72 22.75 50.99
C GLU A 143 -0.15 21.57 50.19
N GLU A 144 0.89 21.83 49.39
CA GLU A 144 1.64 20.81 48.66
C GLU A 144 2.97 20.53 49.38
N LEU A 145 3.45 19.29 49.31
CA LEU A 145 4.75 18.92 49.87
C LEU A 145 5.86 19.58 49.04
N ASP A 146 6.70 20.39 49.67
CA ASP A 146 7.95 20.83 49.07
C ASP A 146 8.95 19.68 49.20
N GLU A 147 9.01 18.83 48.17
CA GLU A 147 9.84 17.61 48.16
C GLU A 147 11.31 17.94 48.42
N GLN A 148 11.82 19.02 47.82
CA GLN A 148 13.21 19.45 47.95
C GLN A 148 13.53 19.88 49.39
N LEU A 149 12.74 20.79 49.96
CA LEU A 149 12.92 21.25 51.35
C LEU A 149 12.63 20.15 52.37
N THR A 150 11.72 19.23 52.04
CA THR A 150 11.45 18.03 52.85
C THR A 150 12.68 17.14 52.90
N VAL A 151 13.32 16.86 51.75
CA VAL A 151 14.55 16.07 51.68
C VAL A 151 15.68 16.76 52.44
N GLU A 152 15.91 18.05 52.20
CA GLU A 152 16.98 18.82 52.85
C GLU A 152 16.81 18.83 54.38
N ARG A 153 15.61 19.15 54.90
CA ARG A 153 15.35 19.11 56.35
C ARG A 153 15.39 17.70 56.92
N SER A 154 14.98 16.71 56.15
CA SER A 154 15.00 15.31 56.61
C SER A 154 16.42 14.79 56.73
N ILE A 155 17.32 15.20 55.84
CA ILE A 155 18.76 14.90 55.90
C ILE A 155 19.41 15.64 57.07
N GLU A 156 19.18 16.95 57.22
CA GLU A 156 19.76 17.75 58.31
C GLU A 156 19.35 17.25 59.69
N ARG A 157 18.09 16.83 59.85
CA ARG A 157 17.53 16.40 61.15
C ARG A 157 17.59 14.90 61.37
N MET A 158 18.02 14.13 60.36
CA MET A 158 18.05 12.67 60.36
C MET A 158 16.69 12.03 60.73
N VAL A 159 15.58 12.74 60.45
CA VAL A 159 14.19 12.32 60.69
C VAL A 159 13.32 12.90 59.58
N THR A 160 12.54 12.05 58.91
CA THR A 160 11.65 12.47 57.81
C THR A 160 10.64 13.51 58.29
N THR A 161 10.84 14.77 57.89
CA THR A 161 10.01 15.90 58.32
C THR A 161 9.40 16.59 57.09
N PRO A 162 8.11 16.35 56.76
CA PRO A 162 7.48 16.96 55.60
C PRO A 162 7.40 18.49 55.75
N VAL A 163 7.87 19.20 54.74
CA VAL A 163 7.75 20.66 54.62
C VAL A 163 6.67 20.96 53.62
N LEU A 164 5.61 21.61 54.06
CA LEU A 164 4.47 21.99 53.22
C LEU A 164 4.63 23.45 52.75
N ARG A 165 4.24 23.71 51.49
CA ARG A 165 4.13 25.05 50.92
C ARG A 165 2.73 25.28 50.35
N PRO A 166 2.25 26.53 50.22
CA PRO A 166 0.94 26.81 49.64
C PRO A 166 0.85 26.22 48.21
N ALA A 167 -0.17 25.41 47.95
CA ALA A 167 -0.32 24.74 46.67
C ALA A 167 -0.45 25.75 45.51
N GLU A 168 0.24 25.48 44.40
CA GLU A 168 0.05 26.26 43.19
C GLU A 168 -1.31 25.95 42.57
N SER A 169 -2.20 26.94 42.48
CA SER A 169 -3.49 26.75 41.80
C SER A 169 -3.60 27.62 40.56
N ARG A 170 -4.43 27.17 39.61
CA ARG A 170 -4.93 28.04 38.54
C ARG A 170 -5.73 29.17 39.18
N TRP A 171 -5.61 30.38 38.64
CA TRP A 171 -6.12 31.60 39.28
C TRP A 171 -7.50 32.04 38.79
N LEU A 172 -8.01 31.46 37.69
CA LEU A 172 -9.21 31.91 36.98
C LEU A 172 -10.21 30.76 36.80
N ASP A 173 -11.47 30.98 37.17
CA ASP A 173 -12.61 30.11 36.86
C ASP A 173 -13.22 30.50 35.51
N LEU A 174 -13.81 29.53 34.81
CA LEU A 174 -14.60 29.75 33.60
C LEU A 174 -16.07 29.39 33.84
N ALA A 175 -16.96 30.36 33.63
CA ALA A 175 -18.39 30.11 33.45
C ALA A 175 -18.73 30.19 31.96
N LEU A 176 -18.98 29.03 31.35
CA LEU A 176 -19.43 28.90 29.96
C LEU A 176 -20.98 28.91 29.96
N VAL A 177 -21.58 30.01 29.53
CA VAL A 177 -23.03 30.20 29.48
C VAL A 177 -23.50 29.95 28.05
N VAL A 178 -24.33 28.95 27.80
CA VAL A 178 -24.80 28.54 26.47
C VAL A 178 -26.25 28.97 26.30
N ASP A 179 -26.54 29.79 25.29
CA ASP A 179 -27.91 30.15 24.90
C ASP A 179 -28.68 28.91 24.41
N THR A 180 -29.95 28.78 24.79
CA THR A 180 -30.81 27.64 24.43
C THR A 180 -31.95 28.02 23.49
N HIS A 181 -31.88 29.15 22.80
CA HIS A 181 -32.83 29.49 21.73
C HIS A 181 -32.84 28.42 20.62
N ARG A 182 -33.98 28.16 19.95
CA ARG A 182 -34.10 27.14 18.88
C ARG A 182 -32.99 27.14 17.82
N SER A 183 -32.44 28.29 17.47
CA SER A 183 -31.36 28.39 16.48
C SER A 183 -30.03 27.82 16.99
N MET A 184 -29.85 27.73 18.31
CA MET A 184 -28.72 27.08 18.98
C MET A 184 -28.74 25.55 18.86
N LEU A 185 -29.87 24.95 18.48
CA LEU A 185 -29.96 23.51 18.23
C LEU A 185 -28.99 23.09 17.13
N LEU A 186 -28.80 23.90 16.08
CA LEU A 186 -27.84 23.67 15.00
C LEU A 186 -26.38 23.62 15.48
N TRP A 187 -26.09 24.13 16.68
CA TRP A 187 -24.75 24.28 17.22
C TRP A 187 -24.47 23.32 18.38
N SER A 188 -25.39 22.42 18.74
CA SER A 188 -25.25 21.50 19.89
C SER A 188 -23.91 20.77 19.89
N ASP A 189 -23.51 20.24 18.73
CA ASP A 189 -22.30 19.43 18.57
C ASP A 189 -21.04 20.28 18.76
N HIS A 190 -21.08 21.48 18.19
CA HIS A 190 -20.00 22.48 18.28
C HIS A 190 -19.83 23.00 19.71
N VAL A 191 -20.95 23.21 20.43
CA VAL A 191 -20.98 23.61 21.84
C VAL A 191 -20.36 22.51 22.72
N ASP A 192 -20.77 21.26 22.53
CA ASP A 192 -20.26 20.14 23.32
C ASP A 192 -18.78 19.89 23.09
N GLU A 193 -18.33 19.99 21.84
CA GLU A 193 -16.92 19.87 21.50
C GLU A 193 -16.09 21.01 22.11
N LEU A 194 -16.55 22.25 22.01
CA LEU A 194 -15.90 23.40 22.64
C LEU A 194 -15.82 23.25 24.17
N ARG A 195 -16.90 22.81 24.81
CA ARG A 195 -16.93 22.50 26.24
C ARG A 195 -15.86 21.47 26.61
N ARG A 196 -15.76 20.37 25.85
CA ARG A 196 -14.74 19.33 26.06
C ARG A 196 -13.33 19.89 25.90
N VAL A 197 -13.08 20.68 24.85
CA VAL A 197 -11.76 21.27 24.59
C VAL A 197 -11.34 22.25 25.70
N LEU A 198 -12.25 23.13 26.15
CA LEU A 198 -11.97 24.07 27.23
C LEU A 198 -11.73 23.35 28.56
N THR A 199 -12.47 22.29 28.84
CA THR A 199 -12.27 21.45 30.05
C THR A 199 -10.92 20.74 30.00
N ARG A 200 -10.58 20.07 28.88
CA ARG A 200 -9.31 19.34 28.70
C ARG A 200 -8.09 20.25 28.59
N SER A 201 -8.27 21.55 28.34
CA SER A 201 -7.15 22.50 28.27
C SER A 201 -6.37 22.63 29.58
N GLY A 202 -7.00 22.33 30.72
CA GLY A 202 -6.40 22.47 32.05
C GLY A 202 -5.98 23.90 32.41
N VAL A 203 -6.44 24.92 31.66
CA VAL A 203 -6.06 26.32 31.83
C VAL A 203 -6.75 26.98 33.03
N PHE A 204 -8.03 26.64 33.23
CA PHE A 204 -8.87 27.20 34.28
C PHE A 204 -8.83 26.33 35.54
N ARG A 205 -9.14 26.93 36.68
CA ARG A 205 -9.30 26.19 37.95
C ARG A 205 -10.54 25.30 37.92
N ASP A 206 -11.63 25.83 37.38
CA ASP A 206 -12.91 25.14 37.22
C ASP A 206 -13.58 25.63 35.93
N VAL A 207 -14.22 24.72 35.20
CA VAL A 207 -14.99 25.01 33.98
C VAL A 207 -16.43 24.58 34.22
N ARG A 208 -17.32 25.55 34.43
CA ARG A 208 -18.74 25.30 34.69
C ARG A 208 -19.60 25.72 33.51
N THR A 209 -20.43 24.81 33.03
CA THR A 209 -21.40 25.08 31.96
C THR A 209 -22.78 25.44 32.53
N TRP A 210 -23.37 26.49 31.99
CA TRP A 210 -24.70 27.00 32.34
C TRP A 210 -25.53 27.12 31.07
N GLN A 211 -26.82 26.82 31.12
CA GLN A 211 -27.73 27.08 30.01
C GLN A 211 -28.48 28.38 30.27
N LEU A 212 -28.60 29.25 29.27
CA LEU A 212 -29.30 30.52 29.29
C LEU A 212 -30.61 30.37 28.52
N THR A 213 -31.71 30.43 29.25
CA THR A 213 -33.08 30.36 28.73
C THR A 213 -33.73 31.74 28.75
N GLY A 214 -34.84 31.94 28.03
CA GLY A 214 -35.59 33.19 28.05
C GLY A 214 -34.96 34.32 27.22
N THR A 215 -34.21 33.97 26.17
CA THR A 215 -33.61 34.89 25.18
C THR A 215 -34.54 35.19 23.99
N GLY A 216 -35.69 34.50 23.89
CA GLY A 216 -36.74 34.81 22.93
C GLY A 216 -37.42 36.17 23.18
N PRO A 217 -38.22 36.66 22.23
CA PRO A 217 -38.91 37.96 22.37
C PRO A 217 -39.80 38.01 23.62
N GLY A 218 -39.64 39.05 24.45
CA GLY A 218 -40.38 39.20 25.70
C GLY A 218 -39.99 38.23 26.84
N GLY A 219 -38.95 37.41 26.64
CA GLY A 219 -38.45 36.46 27.63
C GLY A 219 -37.66 37.12 28.77
N THR A 220 -37.70 36.49 29.96
CA THR A 220 -36.82 36.88 31.08
C THR A 220 -35.64 35.90 31.15
N PRO A 221 -34.37 36.37 31.11
CA PRO A 221 -33.22 35.48 31.09
C PRO A 221 -33.10 34.72 32.41
N ARG A 222 -32.90 33.39 32.33
CA ARG A 222 -32.64 32.52 33.49
C ARG A 222 -31.50 31.57 33.17
N VAL A 223 -30.76 31.15 34.21
CA VAL A 223 -29.64 30.21 34.07
C VAL A 223 -29.87 28.91 34.82
N THR A 224 -29.55 27.78 34.21
CA THR A 224 -29.64 26.44 34.82
C THR A 224 -28.27 25.75 34.78
N ARG A 225 -28.00 24.86 35.75
CA ARG A 225 -26.85 23.95 35.70
C ARG A 225 -27.28 22.64 35.04
N GLY A 226 -26.79 22.38 33.83
CA GLY A 226 -27.13 21.19 33.05
C GLY A 226 -28.57 21.17 32.52
N HIS A 227 -28.90 20.17 31.70
CA HIS A 227 -30.25 19.96 31.19
C HIS A 227 -31.23 19.67 32.33
N GLY A 228 -32.29 20.47 32.45
CA GLY A 228 -33.38 20.26 33.41
C GLY A 228 -33.09 20.67 34.86
N GLY A 229 -31.97 21.34 35.15
CA GLY A 229 -31.67 21.85 36.50
C GLY A 229 -32.63 22.98 36.92
N PRO A 230 -32.78 23.26 38.24
CA PRO A 230 -33.66 24.32 38.71
C PRO A 230 -33.18 25.70 38.22
N PRO A 231 -34.08 26.54 37.67
CA PRO A 231 -33.71 27.82 37.11
C PRO A 231 -33.32 28.84 38.18
N ARG A 232 -32.15 29.45 38.00
CA ARG A 232 -31.53 30.41 38.91
C ARG A 232 -31.48 31.81 38.30
N ASN A 233 -31.28 32.80 39.17
CA ASN A 233 -31.10 34.18 38.73
C ASN A 233 -29.73 34.33 38.05
N PRO A 234 -29.64 34.83 36.79
CA PRO A 234 -28.38 35.01 36.10
C PRO A 234 -27.37 35.90 36.85
N LEU A 235 -27.85 36.83 37.67
CA LEU A 235 -26.99 37.74 38.44
C LEU A 235 -26.09 36.99 39.46
N GLU A 236 -26.49 35.80 39.91
CA GLU A 236 -25.70 34.96 40.83
C GLU A 236 -24.36 34.47 40.24
N LEU A 237 -24.18 34.52 38.91
CA LEU A 237 -22.94 34.09 38.26
C LEU A 237 -21.80 35.08 38.44
N ALA A 238 -22.11 36.33 38.77
CA ALA A 238 -21.11 37.36 38.99
C ALA A 238 -20.28 37.04 40.24
N ASP A 239 -18.96 36.86 40.06
CA ASP A 239 -18.01 36.80 41.17
C ASP A 239 -17.49 38.21 41.51
N PRO A 240 -17.76 38.75 42.72
CA PRO A 240 -17.24 40.05 43.14
C PRO A 240 -15.72 40.08 43.28
N ALA A 241 -15.06 38.93 43.46
CA ALA A 241 -13.60 38.83 43.54
C ALA A 241 -12.91 38.99 42.17
N GLY A 242 -13.67 38.98 41.07
CA GLY A 242 -13.16 39.16 39.71
C GLY A 242 -12.27 38.01 39.24
N ARG A 243 -12.40 36.81 39.84
CA ARG A 243 -11.60 35.62 39.50
C ARG A 243 -12.35 34.67 38.56
N ARG A 244 -13.38 35.18 37.87
CA ARG A 244 -14.16 34.42 36.90
C ARG A 244 -14.22 35.12 35.54
N LEU A 245 -13.98 34.35 34.50
CA LEU A 245 -14.27 34.70 33.12
C LEU A 245 -15.65 34.14 32.76
N ILE A 246 -16.54 34.99 32.25
CA ILE A 246 -17.87 34.58 31.76
C ILE A 246 -17.85 34.64 30.23
N LEU A 247 -18.02 33.47 29.59
CA LEU A 247 -18.12 33.36 28.14
C LEU A 247 -19.55 32.97 27.78
N VAL A 248 -20.27 33.85 27.09
CA VAL A 248 -21.64 33.62 26.65
C VAL A 248 -21.62 33.12 25.21
N LEU A 249 -21.91 31.85 25.00
CA LEU A 249 -21.96 31.19 23.71
C LEU A 249 -23.37 31.30 23.12
N SER A 250 -23.52 32.02 22.01
CA SER A 250 -24.82 32.26 21.35
C SER A 250 -24.61 32.60 19.88
N ASP A 251 -25.60 32.40 19.02
CA ASP A 251 -25.62 32.96 17.67
C ASP A 251 -26.19 34.39 17.63
N THR A 252 -26.69 34.89 18.77
CA THR A 252 -27.32 36.21 18.94
C THR A 252 -28.52 36.44 18.05
N VAL A 253 -29.14 35.40 17.48
CA VAL A 253 -30.32 35.51 16.59
C VAL A 253 -31.59 35.80 17.38
N ALA A 254 -31.69 35.33 18.62
CA ALA A 254 -32.87 35.52 19.45
C ALA A 254 -33.19 37.01 19.68
N GLY A 255 -34.44 37.41 19.46
CA GLY A 255 -34.87 38.81 19.55
C GLY A 255 -34.59 39.48 20.90
N GLY A 256 -34.61 38.71 22.00
CA GLY A 256 -34.35 39.19 23.35
C GLY A 256 -32.94 39.76 23.57
N TRP A 257 -31.97 39.49 22.68
CA TRP A 257 -30.66 40.15 22.70
C TRP A 257 -30.75 41.68 22.50
N ARG A 258 -31.80 42.17 21.81
CA ARG A 258 -32.09 43.61 21.68
C ARG A 258 -32.78 44.19 22.93
N GLU A 259 -33.34 43.34 23.78
CA GLU A 259 -34.22 43.76 24.86
C GLU A 259 -33.46 44.09 26.15
N ALA A 260 -34.08 44.92 26.98
CA ALA A 260 -33.51 45.40 28.24
C ALA A 260 -33.11 44.28 29.23
N PRO A 261 -33.84 43.15 29.37
CA PRO A 261 -33.48 42.10 30.32
C PRO A 261 -32.11 41.45 30.05
N VAL A 262 -31.85 41.04 28.81
CA VAL A 262 -30.55 40.42 28.41
C VAL A 262 -29.43 41.45 28.49
N GLN A 263 -29.65 42.67 28.01
CA GLN A 263 -28.65 43.75 28.11
C GLN A 263 -28.37 44.16 29.57
N GLY A 264 -29.38 44.13 30.44
CA GLY A 264 -29.24 44.39 31.88
C GLY A 264 -28.37 43.33 32.58
N MET A 265 -28.61 42.05 32.26
CA MET A 265 -27.79 40.94 32.72
C MET A 265 -26.32 41.10 32.30
N LEU A 266 -26.06 41.36 31.02
CA LEU A 266 -24.69 41.55 30.51
C LEU A 266 -24.00 42.76 31.16
N ARG A 267 -24.71 43.88 31.39
CA ARG A 267 -24.17 45.03 32.12
C ARG A 267 -23.75 44.66 33.54
N HIS A 268 -24.56 43.87 34.24
CA HIS A 268 -24.25 43.42 35.60
C HIS A 268 -23.01 42.50 35.64
N TRP A 269 -22.92 41.55 34.71
CA TRP A 269 -21.74 40.68 34.61
C TRP A 269 -20.47 41.45 34.24
N CYS A 270 -20.54 42.32 33.22
CA CYS A 270 -19.42 43.18 32.80
C CYS A 270 -18.93 44.09 33.93
N ALA A 271 -19.78 44.36 34.92
CA ALA A 271 -19.43 45.14 36.07
C ALA A 271 -18.43 44.41 36.99
N HIS A 272 -18.63 43.12 37.25
CA HIS A 272 -17.84 42.41 38.25
C HIS A 272 -16.78 41.50 37.63
N ASN A 273 -16.98 41.07 36.38
CA ASN A 273 -16.19 40.01 35.76
C ASN A 273 -15.71 40.41 34.36
N ALA A 274 -14.69 39.70 33.86
CA ALA A 274 -14.39 39.70 32.45
C ALA A 274 -15.49 38.90 31.73
N VAL A 275 -16.16 39.53 30.77
CA VAL A 275 -17.28 38.96 30.01
C VAL A 275 -17.02 39.14 28.52
N ALA A 276 -17.32 38.10 27.75
CA ALA A 276 -17.38 38.15 26.31
C ALA A 276 -18.51 37.28 25.77
N VAL A 277 -19.06 37.68 24.62
CA VAL A 277 -19.98 36.85 23.84
C VAL A 277 -19.15 36.09 22.81
N LEU A 278 -19.13 34.76 22.90
CA LEU A 278 -18.62 33.90 21.85
C LEU A 278 -19.76 33.68 20.85
N ASN A 279 -19.65 34.32 19.69
CA ASN A 279 -20.64 34.16 18.65
C ASN A 279 -20.30 32.93 17.80
N VAL A 280 -21.21 31.95 17.79
CA VAL A 280 -21.03 30.71 17.00
C VAL A 280 -21.22 30.95 15.50
N LEU A 281 -21.97 31.99 15.11
CA LEU A 281 -22.04 32.40 13.71
C LEU A 281 -20.66 32.92 13.26
N PRO A 282 -20.22 32.59 12.03
CA PRO A 282 -19.07 33.22 11.42
C PRO A 282 -19.21 34.74 11.38
N GLU A 283 -18.09 35.47 11.48
CA GLU A 283 -18.10 36.95 11.56
C GLU A 283 -18.83 37.60 10.36
N ARG A 284 -18.80 36.96 9.18
CA ARG A 284 -19.52 37.39 7.98
C ARG A 284 -21.05 37.38 8.11
N LEU A 285 -21.60 36.55 9.01
CA LEU A 285 -23.04 36.38 9.22
C LEU A 285 -23.56 37.13 10.46
N TRP A 286 -22.72 37.84 11.20
CA TRP A 286 -23.16 38.59 12.40
C TRP A 286 -24.20 39.68 12.12
N THR A 287 -24.35 40.10 10.86
CA THR A 287 -25.43 41.00 10.44
C THR A 287 -26.81 40.34 10.45
N ARG A 288 -26.89 39.01 10.45
CA ARG A 288 -28.14 38.24 10.56
C ARG A 288 -28.60 38.03 12.01
N GLY A 289 -27.74 38.31 12.99
CA GLY A 289 -28.10 38.29 14.41
C GLY A 289 -29.05 39.44 14.76
N ALA A 290 -29.78 39.29 15.87
CA ALA A 290 -30.63 40.35 16.40
C ALA A 290 -29.78 41.60 16.74
N VAL A 291 -28.56 41.41 17.24
CA VAL A 291 -27.67 42.50 17.61
C VAL A 291 -26.44 42.56 16.71
N ARG A 292 -26.02 43.77 16.33
CA ARG A 292 -24.89 44.00 15.41
C ARG A 292 -23.65 44.47 16.16
N PRO A 293 -22.57 43.66 16.21
CA PRO A 293 -21.30 44.08 16.79
C PRO A 293 -20.64 45.20 15.98
N VAL A 294 -20.01 46.15 16.68
CA VAL A 294 -19.28 47.28 16.08
C VAL A 294 -17.81 47.27 16.53
N PRO A 295 -16.85 47.71 15.68
CA PRO A 295 -15.43 47.57 16.00
C PRO A 295 -14.95 48.63 17.02
N TYR A 296 -14.29 48.17 18.07
CA TYR A 296 -13.62 48.97 19.10
C TYR A 296 -12.15 48.54 19.26
N ALA A 297 -11.26 49.51 19.51
CA ALA A 297 -9.97 49.23 20.11
C ALA A 297 -10.16 49.17 21.64
N VAL A 298 -9.81 48.05 22.27
CA VAL A 298 -9.93 47.83 23.71
C VAL A 298 -8.58 47.48 24.34
N ARG A 299 -8.43 47.80 25.63
CA ARG A 299 -7.27 47.49 26.45
C ARG A 299 -7.68 47.24 27.90
N ALA A 300 -7.07 46.24 28.53
CA ALA A 300 -7.15 46.01 29.97
C ALA A 300 -5.74 46.06 30.57
N ASP A 301 -5.60 46.78 31.69
CA ASP A 301 -4.31 47.01 32.35
C ASP A 301 -4.09 46.06 33.55
N ARG A 302 -5.08 45.23 33.88
CA ARG A 302 -5.00 44.22 34.95
C ARG A 302 -5.56 42.88 34.45
N PRO A 303 -4.97 41.74 34.86
CA PRO A 303 -5.52 40.41 34.56
C PRO A 303 -6.95 40.26 35.09
N ALA A 304 -7.83 39.67 34.29
CA ALA A 304 -9.26 39.46 34.57
C ALA A 304 -10.02 40.73 35.03
N ALA A 305 -9.54 41.92 34.64
CA ALA A 305 -10.24 43.16 34.93
C ALA A 305 -11.66 43.09 34.37
N ALA A 306 -12.63 43.55 35.16
CA ALA A 306 -14.03 43.57 34.74
C ALA A 306 -14.20 44.35 33.42
N THR A 307 -14.98 43.83 32.48
CA THR A 307 -15.11 44.41 31.13
C THR A 307 -15.51 45.89 31.17
N ARG A 308 -16.31 46.31 32.18
CA ARG A 308 -16.68 47.73 32.38
C ARG A 308 -15.46 48.66 32.50
N SER A 309 -14.37 48.16 33.07
CA SER A 309 -13.14 48.90 33.40
C SER A 309 -12.12 48.93 32.27
N TRP A 310 -12.37 48.22 31.17
CA TRP A 310 -11.49 48.25 30.01
C TRP A 310 -11.53 49.62 29.33
N GLN A 311 -10.35 50.10 28.96
CA GLN A 311 -10.22 51.28 28.13
C GLN A 311 -10.69 50.95 26.71
N ARG A 312 -11.44 51.87 26.07
CA ARG A 312 -12.10 51.61 24.80
C ARG A 312 -12.17 52.85 23.90
N ILE A 313 -11.88 52.66 22.62
CA ILE A 313 -11.92 53.70 21.58
C ILE A 313 -12.69 53.14 20.38
N PRO A 314 -13.78 53.79 19.91
CA PRO A 314 -14.46 53.38 18.68
C PRO A 314 -13.49 53.40 17.47
N ALA A 315 -13.50 52.35 16.64
CA ALA A 315 -12.55 52.27 15.52
C ALA A 315 -12.96 53.10 14.29
N ALA A 316 -14.23 53.53 14.19
CA ALA A 316 -14.75 54.30 13.06
C ALA A 316 -14.54 55.82 13.26
N ARG A 317 -13.93 56.51 12.28
CA ARG A 317 -13.68 57.96 12.23
C ARG A 317 -14.95 58.81 11.99
N ARG A 318 -16.07 58.51 12.65
CA ARG A 318 -17.27 59.36 12.63
C ARG A 318 -17.83 59.53 14.03
N ALA A 319 -17.10 60.24 14.87
CA ALA A 319 -17.67 60.90 16.03
C ALA A 319 -17.10 62.32 16.07
N ARG A 320 -17.84 63.26 15.47
CA ARG A 320 -17.62 64.69 15.73
C ARG A 320 -17.71 64.89 17.23
N ALA A 321 -16.74 65.64 17.77
CA ALA A 321 -16.69 66.07 19.15
C ALA A 321 -18.03 66.72 19.54
N GLY A 322 -18.77 66.07 20.43
CA GLY A 322 -20.07 66.52 20.91
C GLY A 322 -20.43 65.85 22.23
N ARG A 323 -20.14 66.57 23.33
CA ARG A 323 -20.49 66.30 24.74
C ARG A 323 -19.95 65.00 25.37
N ARG A 324 -19.39 65.15 26.58
CA ARG A 324 -18.95 64.10 27.52
C ARG A 324 -20.15 63.23 27.97
N ALA A 325 -20.70 62.41 27.08
CA ALA A 325 -21.51 61.26 27.48
C ALA A 325 -20.56 60.15 27.94
N ALA A 326 -20.89 59.46 29.04
CA ALA A 326 -20.13 58.29 29.48
C ALA A 326 -20.01 57.30 28.31
N ALA A 327 -18.79 56.83 28.02
CA ALA A 327 -18.58 55.90 26.91
C ALA A 327 -19.47 54.66 27.11
N PRO A 328 -20.33 54.31 26.12
CA PRO A 328 -21.35 53.28 26.29
C PRO A 328 -20.70 51.99 26.82
N ALA A 329 -21.42 51.30 27.70
CA ALA A 329 -20.99 49.99 28.17
C ALA A 329 -20.95 49.05 26.96
N VAL A 330 -19.86 48.31 26.82
CA VAL A 330 -19.70 47.39 25.69
C VAL A 330 -19.30 46.01 26.21
N VAL A 331 -19.73 44.99 25.50
CA VAL A 331 -19.27 43.61 25.70
C VAL A 331 -18.59 43.13 24.41
N PRO A 332 -17.36 42.62 24.45
CA PRO A 332 -16.69 42.11 23.27
C PRO A 332 -17.43 40.89 22.72
N VAL A 333 -17.48 40.80 21.39
CA VAL A 333 -17.96 39.65 20.63
C VAL A 333 -16.78 39.08 19.86
N VAL A 334 -16.57 37.77 19.99
CA VAL A 334 -15.54 37.06 19.25
C VAL A 334 -16.11 35.78 18.66
N GLY A 335 -15.64 35.39 17.48
CA GLY A 335 -15.95 34.08 16.92
C GLY A 335 -15.27 32.96 17.72
N VAL A 336 -15.76 31.73 17.54
CA VAL A 336 -15.18 30.51 18.17
C VAL A 336 -13.82 30.12 17.57
N ALA A 337 -13.44 30.72 16.44
CA ALA A 337 -12.13 30.51 15.82
C ALA A 337 -10.96 30.87 16.76
N SER A 338 -9.90 30.06 16.73
CA SER A 338 -8.72 30.17 17.60
C SER A 338 -8.06 31.56 17.57
N GLY A 339 -8.01 32.21 16.39
CA GLY A 339 -7.46 33.55 16.24
C GLY A 339 -8.30 34.66 16.89
N SER A 340 -9.64 34.59 16.79
CA SER A 340 -10.54 35.55 17.43
C SER A 340 -10.53 35.39 18.95
N LEU A 341 -10.50 34.15 19.41
CA LEU A 341 -10.42 33.83 20.82
C LEU A 341 -9.05 34.22 21.43
N ALA A 342 -7.94 34.01 20.72
CA ALA A 342 -6.62 34.48 21.15
C ALA A 342 -6.56 36.01 21.37
N ARG A 343 -7.25 36.79 20.51
CA ARG A 343 -7.33 38.26 20.67
C ARG A 343 -8.03 38.63 21.97
N LEU A 344 -9.16 37.99 22.29
CA LEU A 344 -9.87 38.19 23.55
C LEU A 344 -9.01 37.80 24.75
N VAL A 345 -8.48 36.58 24.75
CA VAL A 345 -7.73 36.01 25.89
C VAL A 345 -6.53 36.88 26.25
N ARG A 346 -5.84 37.44 25.27
CA ARG A 346 -4.73 38.35 25.55
C ARG A 346 -5.19 39.66 26.20
N VAL A 347 -6.37 40.20 25.87
CA VAL A 347 -6.95 41.35 26.61
C VAL A 347 -7.25 40.95 28.04
N VAL A 348 -7.90 39.79 28.25
CA VAL A 348 -8.21 39.26 29.59
C VAL A 348 -6.95 39.00 30.42
N SER A 349 -5.83 38.64 29.78
CA SER A 349 -4.54 38.46 30.46
C SER A 349 -3.93 39.76 31.01
N GLY A 350 -4.49 40.92 30.65
CA GLY A 350 -4.09 42.22 31.18
C GLY A 350 -2.71 42.68 30.73
N ASP A 351 -2.33 42.42 29.48
CA ASP A 351 -1.00 42.77 28.97
C ASP A 351 -0.83 44.25 28.56
N GLY A 352 -1.85 45.09 28.80
CA GLY A 352 -1.78 46.54 28.58
C GLY A 352 -1.68 46.96 27.11
N ARG A 353 -1.94 46.07 26.15
CA ARG A 353 -1.87 46.37 24.71
C ARG A 353 -3.26 46.65 24.12
N TRP A 354 -3.33 47.65 23.25
CA TRP A 354 -4.53 47.94 22.47
C TRP A 354 -4.82 46.84 21.45
N ARG A 355 -6.07 46.38 21.38
CA ARG A 355 -6.53 45.37 20.40
C ARG A 355 -7.85 45.74 19.80
N ARG A 356 -8.03 45.48 18.51
CA ARG A 356 -9.32 45.63 17.84
C ARG A 356 -10.18 44.39 18.06
N LEU A 357 -11.35 44.58 18.67
CA LEU A 357 -12.40 43.58 18.85
C LEU A 357 -13.73 44.16 18.37
N ALA A 358 -14.63 43.29 17.90
CA ALA A 358 -16.02 43.68 17.75
C ALA A 358 -16.68 43.71 19.12
N CYS A 359 -17.59 44.65 19.36
CA CYS A 359 -18.29 44.77 20.63
C CYS A 359 -19.78 45.08 20.42
N LEU A 360 -20.64 44.50 21.24
CA LEU A 360 -22.03 44.93 21.38
C LEU A 360 -22.10 46.14 22.29
N ARG A 361 -22.89 47.12 21.87
CA ARG A 361 -23.25 48.25 22.72
C ARG A 361 -24.40 47.84 23.63
N LEU A 362 -24.23 48.10 24.92
CA LEU A 362 -25.25 47.92 25.95
C LEU A 362 -25.82 49.32 26.23
N ASP A 363 -26.57 49.85 25.27
CA ASP A 363 -27.17 51.18 25.38
C ASP A 363 -28.40 51.14 26.31
N PRO A 364 -28.63 52.17 27.15
CA PRO A 364 -29.72 52.18 28.12
C PRO A 364 -31.11 52.53 27.54
N GLU A 365 -31.21 52.93 26.26
CA GLU A 365 -32.50 53.23 25.62
C GLU A 365 -32.63 52.56 24.24
N PRO A 366 -33.85 52.12 23.87
CA PRO A 366 -34.09 51.48 22.59
C PRO A 366 -33.93 52.53 21.48
N ALA A 367 -32.85 52.45 20.72
CA ALA A 367 -32.84 53.06 19.40
C ALA A 367 -33.93 52.34 18.60
N ALA A 368 -35.04 53.03 18.33
CA ALA A 368 -36.05 52.65 17.36
C ALA A 368 -35.40 52.55 15.97
N ALA A 369 -34.72 51.44 15.71
CA ALA A 369 -34.27 51.04 14.39
C ALA A 369 -35.30 50.00 13.93
N GLY A 370 -36.04 50.36 12.87
CA GLY A 370 -37.27 49.73 12.43
C GLY A 370 -37.31 48.22 12.65
N ALA A 371 -38.35 47.78 13.35
CA ALA A 371 -38.88 46.44 13.16
C ALA A 371 -39.24 46.34 11.66
N ALA A 372 -38.33 45.79 10.86
CA ALA A 372 -38.75 45.03 9.71
C ALA A 372 -39.45 43.82 10.33
N GLU A 373 -40.76 43.94 10.51
CA GLU A 373 -41.63 42.79 10.69
C GLU A 373 -41.30 41.82 9.56
N ASP A 374 -40.88 40.61 9.92
CA ASP A 374 -40.93 39.47 9.02
C ASP A 374 -42.40 39.32 8.63
N GLN A 375 -42.78 39.94 7.50
CA GLN A 375 -44.01 39.62 6.83
C GLN A 375 -43.98 38.12 6.56
N ALA A 376 -44.88 37.38 7.19
CA ALA A 376 -45.13 35.99 6.86
C ALA A 376 -45.25 35.90 5.32
N PRO A 377 -44.42 35.11 4.63
CA PRO A 377 -44.45 35.05 3.18
C PRO A 377 -45.71 34.32 2.75
N GLY A 378 -46.81 35.06 2.63
CA GLY A 378 -47.98 34.61 1.90
C GLY A 378 -47.64 34.56 0.41
N GLY A 379 -47.48 33.35 -0.12
CA GLY A 379 -47.53 33.08 -1.56
C GLY A 379 -46.23 33.19 -2.35
N ARG A 380 -45.04 33.23 -1.71
CA ARG A 380 -43.79 33.11 -2.47
C ARG A 380 -43.68 31.72 -3.08
N SER A 381 -43.37 31.66 -4.37
CA SER A 381 -43.16 30.37 -5.03
C SER A 381 -41.86 29.73 -4.53
N ALA A 382 -41.78 28.40 -4.53
CA ALA A 382 -40.57 27.68 -4.11
C ALA A 382 -39.32 28.09 -4.91
N LEU A 383 -39.50 28.50 -6.17
CA LEU A 383 -38.43 29.01 -7.03
C LEU A 383 -37.91 30.37 -6.53
N GLU A 384 -38.81 31.30 -6.19
CA GLU A 384 -38.45 32.62 -5.64
C GLU A 384 -37.66 32.49 -4.33
N VAL A 385 -38.07 31.57 -3.45
CA VAL A 385 -37.36 31.30 -2.18
C VAL A 385 -35.94 30.80 -2.43
N VAL A 386 -35.75 29.91 -3.41
CA VAL A 386 -34.42 29.40 -3.78
C VAL A 386 -33.55 30.46 -4.47
N GLU A 387 -34.14 31.31 -5.32
CA GLU A 387 -33.43 32.42 -5.96
C GLU A 387 -33.01 33.51 -4.96
N ASP A 388 -33.89 33.89 -4.03
CA ASP A 388 -33.59 34.80 -2.92
C ASP A 388 -32.45 34.25 -2.06
N PHE A 389 -32.48 32.96 -1.75
CA PHE A 389 -31.40 32.29 -1.02
C PHE A 389 -30.08 32.35 -1.81
N ARG A 390 -30.09 32.01 -3.10
CA ARG A 390 -28.88 32.07 -3.96
C ARG A 390 -28.30 33.46 -4.10
N ALA A 391 -29.13 34.51 -4.07
CA ALA A 391 -28.65 35.88 -4.13
C ALA A 391 -27.84 36.30 -2.88
N HIS A 392 -28.13 35.70 -1.72
CA HIS A 392 -27.56 36.11 -0.43
C HIS A 392 -26.67 35.06 0.25
N ALA A 393 -26.68 33.82 -0.24
CA ALA A 393 -25.90 32.72 0.28
C ALA A 393 -24.56 32.59 -0.42
N SER A 394 -23.52 32.20 0.32
CA SER A 394 -22.22 31.84 -0.23
C SER A 394 -22.32 30.67 -1.21
N PRO A 395 -21.42 30.57 -2.22
CA PRO A 395 -21.44 29.46 -3.18
C PRO A 395 -21.38 28.08 -2.51
N THR A 396 -20.58 27.95 -1.45
CA THR A 396 -20.48 26.72 -0.64
C THR A 396 -21.79 26.38 0.06
N ALA A 397 -22.52 27.37 0.60
CA ALA A 397 -23.83 27.15 1.20
C ALA A 397 -24.89 26.78 0.17
N GLN A 398 -24.83 27.35 -1.04
CA GLN A 398 -25.71 26.95 -2.16
C GLN A 398 -25.49 25.51 -2.59
N GLN A 399 -24.24 25.09 -2.69
CA GLN A 399 -23.87 23.70 -3.01
C GLN A 399 -24.30 22.75 -1.88
N LEU A 400 -24.10 23.13 -0.62
CA LEU A 400 -24.55 22.35 0.54
C LEU A 400 -26.07 22.18 0.55
N ALA A 401 -26.84 23.26 0.31
CA ALA A 401 -28.31 23.20 0.25
C ALA A 401 -28.80 22.19 -0.80
N ALA A 402 -28.14 22.13 -1.96
CA ALA A 402 -28.48 21.17 -3.00
C ALA A 402 -28.17 19.71 -2.59
N HIS A 403 -27.05 19.45 -1.91
CA HIS A 403 -26.74 18.11 -1.39
C HIS A 403 -27.67 17.69 -0.24
N LEU A 404 -28.07 18.63 0.63
CA LEU A 404 -29.01 18.39 1.71
C LEU A 404 -30.42 18.05 1.20
N ALA A 405 -30.81 18.58 0.03
CA ALA A 405 -32.07 18.22 -0.62
C ALA A 405 -32.18 16.71 -0.97
N ALA A 406 -31.05 15.98 -1.01
CA ALA A 406 -30.99 14.57 -1.35
C ALA A 406 -31.14 13.60 -0.14
N VAL A 407 -31.08 14.10 1.10
CA VAL A 407 -31.06 13.28 2.33
C VAL A 407 -32.14 13.70 3.33
N PRO A 408 -32.45 12.87 4.35
CA PRO A 408 -33.10 13.30 5.57
C PRO A 408 -32.31 14.40 6.26
N LEU A 409 -33.01 15.39 6.83
CA LEU A 409 -32.38 16.54 7.45
C LEU A 409 -32.42 16.39 8.96
N THR A 410 -31.66 15.47 9.52
CA THR A 410 -31.34 15.50 10.95
C THR A 410 -29.99 16.16 11.14
N LEU A 411 -29.75 16.85 12.26
CA LEU A 411 -28.49 17.56 12.49
C LEU A 411 -27.24 16.68 12.32
N PRO A 412 -27.21 15.43 12.82
CA PRO A 412 -26.08 14.52 12.59
C PRO A 412 -25.88 14.21 11.10
N VAL A 413 -26.97 13.98 10.35
CA VAL A 413 -26.90 13.68 8.91
C VAL A 413 -26.45 14.90 8.10
N MET A 414 -26.96 16.09 8.41
CA MET A 414 -26.54 17.32 7.72
C MET A 414 -25.05 17.58 7.94
N THR A 415 -24.56 17.34 9.16
CA THR A 415 -23.13 17.46 9.50
C THR A 415 -22.28 16.40 8.79
N LEU A 416 -22.78 15.16 8.66
CA LEU A 416 -22.14 14.12 7.85
C LEU A 416 -22.06 14.49 6.37
N VAL A 417 -23.16 14.96 5.77
CA VAL A 417 -23.20 15.40 4.37
C VAL A 417 -22.18 16.52 4.14
N ARG A 418 -22.18 17.55 5.01
CA ARG A 418 -21.22 18.65 4.99
C ARG A 418 -19.77 18.15 4.96
N ARG A 419 -19.39 17.29 5.92
CA ARG A 419 -18.02 16.77 6.03
C ARG A 419 -17.65 15.79 4.90
N SER A 420 -18.62 15.06 4.34
CA SER A 420 -18.37 14.02 3.33
C SER A 420 -18.24 14.56 1.90
N LEU A 421 -18.92 15.66 1.56
CA LEU A 421 -19.01 16.22 0.20
C LEU A 421 -18.34 17.60 0.06
N LEU A 422 -18.10 18.31 1.15
CA LEU A 422 -17.55 19.67 1.15
C LEU A 422 -16.50 19.80 2.26
N ARG A 423 -15.31 19.23 2.04
CA ARG A 423 -14.23 19.14 3.05
C ARG A 423 -13.84 20.50 3.65
N ASP A 424 -13.75 21.53 2.81
CA ASP A 424 -13.39 22.90 3.21
C ASP A 424 -14.56 23.70 3.82
N SER A 425 -15.74 23.10 3.93
CA SER A 425 -16.90 23.81 4.47
C SER A 425 -16.86 23.86 6.00
N GLU A 426 -16.90 25.09 6.54
CA GLU A 426 -17.09 25.36 7.97
C GLU A 426 -18.53 25.03 8.42
N HIS A 427 -18.74 24.80 9.72
CA HIS A 427 -20.09 24.62 10.31
C HIS A 427 -20.99 25.85 10.07
N GLY A 428 -20.39 27.02 9.87
CA GLY A 428 -21.08 28.24 9.50
C GLY A 428 -21.88 28.18 8.19
N HIS A 429 -21.48 27.34 7.23
CA HIS A 429 -22.24 27.15 5.99
C HIS A 429 -23.55 26.40 6.23
N LEU A 430 -23.58 25.47 7.18
CA LEU A 430 -24.80 24.79 7.58
C LEU A 430 -25.80 25.78 8.19
N ALA A 431 -25.32 26.67 9.06
CA ALA A 431 -26.14 27.74 9.62
C ALA A 431 -26.62 28.73 8.55
N GLU A 432 -25.81 29.00 7.53
CA GLU A 432 -26.20 29.86 6.41
C GLU A 432 -27.38 29.29 5.61
N VAL A 433 -27.40 27.97 5.40
CA VAL A 433 -28.51 27.22 4.79
C VAL A 433 -29.74 27.27 5.70
N ALA A 434 -29.56 26.93 6.98
CA ALA A 434 -30.67 26.81 7.91
C ALA A 434 -31.34 28.15 8.25
N LEU A 435 -30.56 29.21 8.36
CA LEU A 435 -31.04 30.58 8.57
C LEU A 435 -31.29 31.32 7.24
N GLY A 436 -31.18 30.62 6.11
CA GLY A 436 -31.37 31.16 4.77
C GLY A 436 -32.83 31.22 4.30
N GLY A 437 -33.78 30.83 5.17
CA GLY A 437 -35.22 30.85 4.85
C GLY A 437 -35.69 29.65 4.03
N LEU A 438 -34.92 28.55 3.99
CA LEU A 438 -35.28 27.35 3.23
C LEU A 438 -36.09 26.33 4.03
N PHE A 439 -36.01 26.35 5.36
CA PHE A 439 -36.66 25.39 6.25
C PHE A 439 -37.94 25.93 6.86
N GLU A 440 -38.85 25.02 7.21
CA GLU A 440 -39.98 25.29 8.09
C GLU A 440 -39.49 25.68 9.50
N ALA A 441 -40.33 26.38 10.26
CA ALA A 441 -39.98 26.75 11.63
C ALA A 441 -39.94 25.52 12.54
N TRP A 442 -38.93 25.42 13.40
CA TRP A 442 -38.75 24.35 14.38
C TRP A 442 -38.90 24.84 15.83
N GLU A 443 -39.25 23.92 16.75
CA GLU A 443 -39.55 24.21 18.16
C GLU A 443 -38.29 24.27 19.05
N ASP A 444 -38.41 24.89 20.23
CA ASP A 444 -37.30 25.17 21.16
C ASP A 444 -36.87 23.97 22.05
N GLU A 445 -37.71 22.94 22.26
CA GLU A 445 -37.47 21.83 23.21
C GLU A 445 -37.46 20.45 22.52
N GLN A 446 -36.42 20.17 21.74
CA GLN A 446 -36.27 18.87 21.09
C GLN A 446 -34.84 18.32 21.25
N ASP A 447 -34.71 17.00 21.31
CA ASP A 447 -33.39 16.33 21.28
C ASP A 447 -32.73 16.60 19.92
N PRO A 448 -31.53 17.23 19.87
CA PRO A 448 -30.83 17.52 18.63
C PRO A 448 -30.55 16.30 17.75
N GLU A 449 -30.51 15.09 18.32
CA GLU A 449 -30.33 13.84 17.57
C GLU A 449 -31.63 13.34 16.92
N GLU A 450 -32.80 13.75 17.43
CA GLU A 450 -34.12 13.27 17.00
C GLU A 450 -34.93 14.34 16.23
N THR A 451 -34.50 15.61 16.24
CA THR A 451 -35.10 16.69 15.43
C THR A 451 -34.86 16.48 13.93
N GLU A 452 -35.94 16.36 13.18
CA GLU A 452 -35.95 16.36 11.72
C GLU A 452 -36.37 17.76 11.22
N PHE A 453 -35.50 18.39 10.43
CA PHE A 453 -35.79 19.65 9.75
C PHE A 453 -36.55 19.37 8.45
N GLU A 454 -37.48 20.24 8.08
CA GLU A 454 -38.22 20.13 6.82
C GLU A 454 -37.97 21.36 5.95
N PHE A 455 -37.83 21.15 4.64
CA PHE A 455 -37.80 22.25 3.67
C PHE A 455 -39.21 22.82 3.51
N LEU A 456 -39.31 24.12 3.24
CA LEU A 456 -40.57 24.71 2.79
C LEU A 456 -41.12 23.94 1.57
N PRO A 457 -42.45 23.84 1.41
CA PRO A 457 -43.07 23.09 0.32
C PRO A 457 -42.51 23.45 -1.07
N GLY A 458 -42.09 22.46 -1.85
CA GLY A 458 -41.57 22.63 -3.22
C GLY A 458 -40.10 23.04 -3.33
N VAL A 459 -39.45 23.49 -2.24
CA VAL A 459 -38.04 23.95 -2.27
C VAL A 459 -37.08 22.80 -2.54
N ARG A 460 -37.36 21.61 -1.99
CA ARG A 460 -36.55 20.40 -2.18
C ARG A 460 -36.48 20.01 -3.66
N GLU A 461 -37.60 20.07 -4.37
CA GLU A 461 -37.73 19.74 -5.78
C GLU A 461 -36.98 20.73 -6.67
N VAL A 462 -37.10 22.03 -6.38
CA VAL A 462 -36.38 23.09 -7.09
C VAL A 462 -34.87 22.96 -6.91
N LEU A 463 -34.40 22.70 -5.69
CA LEU A 463 -32.97 22.49 -5.41
C LEU A 463 -32.43 21.27 -6.18
N LEU A 464 -33.14 20.14 -6.18
CA LEU A 464 -32.73 18.93 -6.90
C LEU A 464 -32.79 19.10 -8.43
N GLY A 465 -33.77 19.82 -8.96
CA GLY A 465 -33.94 20.02 -10.42
C GLY A 465 -32.95 21.01 -11.06
N SER A 466 -32.24 21.79 -10.24
CA SER A 466 -31.37 22.88 -10.71
C SER A 466 -29.89 22.50 -10.91
N GLN A 467 -29.45 21.33 -10.44
CA GLN A 467 -28.05 20.90 -10.47
C GLN A 467 -27.67 20.05 -11.70
N LEU A 468 -27.99 20.54 -12.91
CA LEU A 468 -27.76 19.92 -14.23
C LEU A 468 -28.97 19.13 -14.75
N ARG A 469 -29.17 19.15 -16.08
CA ARG A 469 -30.20 18.41 -16.85
C ARG A 469 -30.02 16.87 -16.80
N GLY A 470 -29.72 16.29 -15.62
CA GLY A 470 -29.46 14.87 -15.42
C GLY A 470 -30.10 14.35 -14.13
N ASP A 471 -30.57 13.09 -14.17
CA ASP A 471 -31.40 12.40 -13.18
C ASP A 471 -31.19 12.80 -11.70
N VAL A 472 -32.26 13.31 -11.06
CA VAL A 472 -32.37 13.51 -9.59
C VAL A 472 -31.96 12.26 -8.80
N ALA A 473 -32.19 11.07 -9.39
CA ALA A 473 -31.76 9.79 -8.84
C ALA A 473 -30.22 9.68 -8.71
N ALA A 474 -29.46 10.23 -9.66
CA ALA A 474 -28.00 10.18 -9.65
C ALA A 474 -27.42 11.06 -8.52
N VAL A 475 -28.00 12.24 -8.28
CA VAL A 475 -27.58 13.12 -7.16
C VAL A 475 -27.89 12.46 -5.83
N ARG A 476 -29.08 11.86 -5.68
CA ARG A 476 -29.45 11.11 -4.46
C ARG A 476 -28.52 9.95 -4.18
N GLU A 477 -28.16 9.20 -5.21
CA GLU A 477 -27.24 8.07 -5.08
C GLU A 477 -25.82 8.52 -4.73
N LEU A 478 -25.32 9.57 -5.39
CA LEU A 478 -24.00 10.15 -5.12
C LEU A 478 -23.86 10.56 -3.65
N VAL A 479 -24.84 11.31 -3.12
CA VAL A 479 -24.82 11.78 -1.73
C VAL A 479 -24.86 10.59 -0.77
N ARG A 480 -25.79 9.64 -0.96
CA ARG A 480 -25.92 8.45 -0.09
C ARG A 480 -24.66 7.58 -0.08
N ARG A 481 -24.04 7.39 -1.24
CA ARG A 481 -22.79 6.63 -1.36
C ARG A 481 -21.65 7.34 -0.63
N ARG A 482 -21.51 8.66 -0.80
CA ARG A 482 -20.43 9.43 -0.16
C ARG A 482 -20.56 9.46 1.35
N VAL A 483 -21.78 9.59 1.87
CA VAL A 483 -22.05 9.48 3.31
C VAL A 483 -21.74 8.07 3.82
N TRP A 484 -22.11 7.02 3.09
CA TRP A 484 -21.78 5.63 3.45
C TRP A 484 -20.26 5.40 3.54
N GLU A 485 -19.48 5.87 2.55
CA GLU A 485 -18.02 5.79 2.55
C GLU A 485 -17.40 6.48 3.76
N PHE A 486 -17.83 7.71 4.04
CA PHE A 486 -17.35 8.48 5.19
C PHE A 486 -17.63 7.76 6.51
N VAL A 487 -18.87 7.29 6.71
CA VAL A 487 -19.26 6.53 7.91
C VAL A 487 -18.47 5.22 8.05
N SER A 488 -18.10 4.58 6.94
CA SER A 488 -17.35 3.32 6.95
C SER A 488 -15.87 3.51 7.30
N ARG A 489 -15.22 4.58 6.81
CA ARG A 489 -13.82 4.91 7.15
C ARG A 489 -13.65 5.37 8.60
N ASN A 490 -14.60 6.15 9.12
CA ASN A 490 -14.47 6.76 10.44
C ASN A 490 -15.01 5.90 11.61
N ARG A 491 -15.29 4.61 11.38
CA ARG A 491 -15.70 3.69 12.45
C ARG A 491 -14.64 3.67 13.55
N ARG A 492 -15.04 3.90 14.80
CA ARG A 492 -14.22 3.91 16.04
C ARG A 492 -13.65 5.27 16.49
N THR A 493 -14.06 6.40 15.91
CA THR A 493 -13.63 7.73 16.39
C THR A 493 -14.81 8.60 16.83
N GLY A 494 -14.92 8.90 18.13
CA GLY A 494 -15.81 9.95 18.67
C GLY A 494 -17.13 9.48 19.30
N PRO A 495 -17.96 10.42 19.80
CA PRO A 495 -19.26 10.11 20.40
C PRO A 495 -20.24 9.59 19.34
N ASP A 496 -21.04 8.59 19.67
CA ASP A 496 -21.96 7.97 18.72
C ASP A 496 -23.34 8.66 18.65
N PHE A 497 -24.02 8.63 17.50
CA PHE A 497 -25.46 8.89 17.36
C PHE A 497 -26.22 7.63 16.89
N SER A 498 -27.55 7.59 17.10
CA SER A 498 -28.34 6.40 16.75
C SER A 498 -28.86 6.43 15.31
N ALA A 499 -28.68 5.33 14.59
CA ALA A 499 -29.25 5.09 13.26
C ALA A 499 -29.97 3.73 13.21
N THR A 500 -30.77 3.50 12.18
CA THR A 500 -31.47 2.24 11.94
C THR A 500 -30.93 1.61 10.65
N ARG A 501 -30.37 0.39 10.77
CA ARG A 501 -29.85 -0.38 9.65
C ARG A 501 -30.92 -1.35 9.14
N VAL A 502 -31.28 -1.24 7.87
CA VAL A 502 -32.23 -2.13 7.19
C VAL A 502 -31.46 -2.96 6.15
N THR A 503 -31.60 -4.27 6.22
CA THR A 503 -31.10 -5.24 5.21
C THR A 503 -32.30 -5.79 4.44
N THR A 504 -32.21 -5.96 3.13
CA THR A 504 -33.28 -6.60 2.34
C THR A 504 -33.52 -8.02 2.89
N GLY A 505 -34.70 -8.25 3.50
CA GLY A 505 -34.99 -9.46 4.28
C GLY A 505 -35.68 -9.24 5.64
N GLY A 506 -35.97 -7.99 6.04
CA GLY A 506 -36.98 -7.70 7.07
C GLY A 506 -36.65 -8.07 8.52
N ALA A 507 -35.39 -8.39 8.85
CA ALA A 507 -35.00 -8.72 10.22
C ALA A 507 -34.59 -7.46 11.01
N GLY A 508 -35.40 -7.07 12.00
CA GLY A 508 -35.10 -5.94 12.88
C GLY A 508 -36.18 -5.59 13.91
N ARG A 509 -35.81 -4.87 14.98
CA ARG A 509 -36.73 -4.44 16.05
C ARG A 509 -37.23 -3.00 15.89
N ARG A 510 -36.55 -2.14 15.11
CA ARG A 510 -36.95 -0.74 14.87
C ARG A 510 -37.72 -0.62 13.55
N ARG A 511 -38.86 0.08 13.57
CA ARG A 511 -39.68 0.37 12.38
C ARG A 511 -39.09 1.57 11.63
N VAL A 512 -39.17 1.53 10.30
CA VAL A 512 -38.81 2.63 9.39
C VAL A 512 -40.03 2.93 8.53
N ALA A 513 -40.44 4.20 8.47
CA ALA A 513 -41.58 4.62 7.67
C ALA A 513 -41.35 4.37 6.17
N GLU A 514 -42.41 4.03 5.45
CA GLU A 514 -42.34 3.65 4.02
C GLU A 514 -41.82 4.80 3.12
N GLY A 515 -42.14 6.05 3.48
CA GLY A 515 -41.66 7.26 2.80
C GLY A 515 -40.30 7.78 3.29
N ALA A 516 -39.68 7.16 4.30
CA ALA A 516 -38.40 7.63 4.83
C ALA A 516 -37.29 7.46 3.78
N LEU A 517 -36.46 8.50 3.63
CA LEU A 517 -35.29 8.44 2.77
C LEU A 517 -34.11 7.84 3.55
N PRO A 518 -33.33 6.90 2.97
CA PRO A 518 -32.07 6.52 3.58
C PRO A 518 -31.07 7.67 3.43
N PHE A 519 -30.32 7.96 4.49
CA PHE A 519 -29.24 8.96 4.45
C PHE A 519 -27.93 8.36 3.92
N ALA A 520 -27.76 7.06 4.07
CA ALA A 520 -26.64 6.31 3.52
C ALA A 520 -27.16 4.97 2.99
N THR A 521 -26.67 4.57 1.83
CA THR A 521 -27.00 3.28 1.24
C THR A 521 -25.68 2.64 0.87
N ARG A 522 -25.44 1.44 1.39
CA ARG A 522 -24.44 0.54 0.83
C ARG A 522 -25.01 0.16 -0.54
N PRO A 523 -24.36 0.52 -1.66
CA PRO A 523 -24.76 -0.02 -2.96
C PRO A 523 -24.83 -1.55 -2.84
N PRO A 524 -25.74 -2.23 -3.56
CA PRO A 524 -25.72 -3.70 -3.62
C PRO A 524 -24.27 -4.11 -3.82
N ALA A 525 -23.78 -5.00 -2.96
CA ALA A 525 -22.41 -5.45 -3.10
C ALA A 525 -22.39 -6.26 -4.38
N ASP A 526 -22.12 -5.58 -5.49
CA ASP A 526 -21.43 -6.17 -6.62
C ASP A 526 -20.29 -6.97 -5.99
N PRO A 527 -20.26 -8.32 -6.10
CA PRO A 527 -19.27 -9.12 -5.41
C PRO A 527 -17.91 -8.56 -5.81
N GLY A 528 -17.31 -7.84 -4.88
CA GLY A 528 -16.07 -7.11 -5.14
C GLY A 528 -14.90 -8.00 -4.78
N LEU A 529 -13.72 -7.63 -5.24
CA LEU A 529 -12.50 -8.32 -4.85
C LEU A 529 -11.85 -7.67 -3.62
N ALA A 530 -12.63 -6.92 -2.81
CA ALA A 530 -12.15 -6.22 -1.61
C ALA A 530 -11.44 -7.13 -0.58
N ALA A 531 -11.94 -8.36 -0.39
CA ALA A 531 -11.30 -9.36 0.48
C ALA A 531 -9.94 -9.85 -0.06
N ARG A 532 -9.68 -9.61 -1.35
CA ARG A 532 -8.44 -9.93 -2.05
C ARG A 532 -7.49 -8.73 -2.13
N VAL A 533 -7.79 -7.59 -1.49
CA VAL A 533 -6.92 -6.42 -1.52
C VAL A 533 -6.00 -6.38 -0.30
N VAL A 534 -4.70 -6.34 -0.54
CA VAL A 534 -3.65 -6.22 0.48
C VAL A 534 -2.79 -4.98 0.24
N ARG A 535 -2.14 -4.47 1.29
CA ARG A 535 -1.09 -3.45 1.13
C ARG A 535 0.23 -4.14 0.91
N VAL A 536 1.06 -3.59 0.04
CA VAL A 536 2.39 -4.08 -0.24
C VAL A 536 3.37 -2.97 0.07
N ARG A 537 4.27 -3.23 1.02
CA ARG A 537 5.38 -2.32 1.33
C ARG A 537 6.65 -2.91 0.75
N HIS A 538 7.44 -2.07 0.08
CA HIS A 538 8.80 -2.39 -0.32
C HIS A 538 9.78 -1.60 0.56
N ASP A 539 10.88 -2.21 0.97
CA ASP A 539 11.79 -1.64 1.98
C ASP A 539 12.43 -0.30 1.60
N THR A 540 12.45 0.01 0.31
CA THR A 540 13.14 1.17 -0.27
C THR A 540 12.25 2.39 -0.45
N MET A 541 10.98 2.32 -0.07
CA MET A 541 10.00 3.40 -0.26
C MET A 541 9.68 4.08 1.09
N PRO A 542 10.08 5.35 1.31
CA PRO A 542 9.47 6.14 2.38
C PRO A 542 8.03 6.44 1.95
N GLU A 543 7.04 6.10 2.77
CA GLU A 543 5.59 6.03 2.48
C GLU A 543 5.08 6.87 1.27
N PRO A 544 4.25 6.29 0.36
CA PRO A 544 3.17 5.35 0.70
C PRO A 544 3.30 3.94 0.12
N GLN A 545 2.56 3.01 0.73
CA GLN A 545 2.49 1.57 0.41
C GLN A 545 1.71 1.35 -0.91
N GLU A 546 2.14 0.39 -1.74
CA GLU A 546 1.39 -0.02 -2.93
C GLU A 546 0.18 -0.89 -2.55
N VAL A 547 -0.79 -1.03 -3.46
CA VAL A 547 -1.94 -1.92 -3.27
C VAL A 547 -1.78 -3.14 -4.17
N GLY A 548 -1.84 -4.31 -3.55
CA GLY A 548 -1.76 -5.62 -4.20
C GLY A 548 -3.11 -6.34 -4.25
N THR A 549 -3.25 -7.19 -5.26
CA THR A 549 -4.43 -8.04 -5.54
C THR A 549 -4.10 -9.51 -5.31
N LEU A 550 -4.75 -10.17 -4.36
CA LEU A 550 -4.62 -11.59 -4.07
C LEU A 550 -5.25 -12.45 -5.17
N LEU A 551 -4.41 -13.11 -5.94
CA LEU A 551 -4.82 -14.11 -6.93
C LEU A 551 -5.07 -15.48 -6.26
N THR A 552 -4.30 -15.80 -5.22
CA THR A 552 -4.43 -16.98 -4.34
C THR A 552 -4.18 -16.55 -2.88
N PRO A 553 -4.37 -17.41 -1.85
CA PRO A 553 -4.02 -17.08 -0.46
C PRO A 553 -2.57 -16.59 -0.26
N ARG A 554 -1.67 -16.94 -1.18
CA ARG A 554 -0.24 -16.61 -1.10
C ARG A 554 0.25 -15.72 -2.23
N LEU A 555 -0.45 -15.63 -3.36
CA LEU A 555 -0.03 -14.82 -4.52
C LEU A 555 -0.70 -13.44 -4.55
N VAL A 556 0.10 -12.39 -4.64
CA VAL A 556 -0.31 -10.97 -4.68
C VAL A 556 0.24 -10.28 -5.94
N LEU A 557 -0.62 -9.72 -6.78
CA LEU A 557 -0.24 -8.89 -7.93
C LEU A 557 -0.28 -7.40 -7.54
N THR A 558 0.87 -6.73 -7.56
CA THR A 558 1.00 -5.27 -7.35
C THR A 558 1.44 -4.56 -8.63
N VAL A 559 1.15 -3.27 -8.73
CA VAL A 559 1.45 -2.43 -9.90
C VAL A 559 2.03 -1.10 -9.43
N GLY A 560 3.19 -0.72 -9.96
CA GLY A 560 3.95 0.44 -9.52
C GLY A 560 4.78 1.11 -10.62
N ASP A 561 4.91 2.44 -10.55
CA ASP A 561 5.75 3.24 -11.48
C ASP A 561 7.24 3.25 -11.09
N THR A 562 7.58 2.73 -9.91
CA THR A 562 8.89 2.88 -9.30
C THR A 562 9.81 1.72 -9.66
N LEU A 563 11.04 2.05 -10.08
CA LEU A 563 12.11 1.07 -10.27
C LEU A 563 12.52 0.53 -8.88
N LEU A 564 11.97 -0.63 -8.50
CA LEU A 564 12.41 -1.34 -7.31
C LEU A 564 13.79 -1.97 -7.56
N PRO A 565 14.74 -1.85 -6.61
CA PRO A 565 16.00 -2.58 -6.68
C PRO A 565 15.77 -4.09 -6.76
N ALA A 566 16.65 -4.82 -7.45
CA ALA A 566 16.57 -6.27 -7.48
C ALA A 566 16.74 -6.84 -6.06
N GLY A 567 15.78 -7.64 -5.61
CA GLY A 567 15.75 -8.17 -4.23
C GLY A 567 15.05 -7.27 -3.21
N ALA A 568 14.31 -6.24 -3.63
CA ALA A 568 13.45 -5.49 -2.73
C ALA A 568 12.45 -6.43 -2.05
N SER A 569 12.67 -6.70 -0.76
CA SER A 569 11.74 -7.43 0.08
C SER A 569 10.41 -6.71 0.04
N ALA A 570 9.37 -7.46 -0.30
CA ALA A 570 8.00 -7.00 -0.28
C ALA A 570 7.34 -7.58 0.96
N TRP A 571 6.57 -6.79 1.68
CA TRP A 571 5.72 -7.30 2.75
C TRP A 571 4.29 -7.03 2.36
N ALA A 572 3.50 -8.10 2.26
CA ALA A 572 2.06 -7.95 2.17
C ALA A 572 1.52 -7.78 3.58
N ARG A 573 0.68 -6.77 3.78
CA ARG A 573 0.05 -6.47 5.06
C ARG A 573 -1.46 -6.73 5.00
N PRO A 574 -1.92 -7.99 5.15
CA PRO A 574 -3.32 -8.31 5.34
C PRO A 574 -3.78 -7.80 6.72
N GLY A 575 -4.42 -6.62 6.75
CA GLY A 575 -4.86 -5.99 8.00
C GLY A 575 -3.70 -5.34 8.77
N ASP A 576 -3.35 -5.93 9.92
CA ASP A 576 -2.29 -5.47 10.83
C ASP A 576 -1.03 -6.35 10.86
N ARG A 577 -1.07 -7.54 10.25
CA ARG A 577 0.05 -8.48 10.17
C ARG A 577 0.90 -8.16 8.93
N GLU A 578 2.21 -8.00 9.07
CA GLU A 578 3.13 -7.95 7.92
C GLU A 578 3.66 -9.36 7.65
N VAL A 579 3.53 -9.78 6.39
CA VAL A 579 3.96 -11.10 5.94
C VAL A 579 5.00 -10.91 4.83
N PRO A 580 6.19 -11.51 4.96
CA PRO A 580 7.20 -11.43 3.92
C PRO A 580 6.68 -12.09 2.64
N CYS A 581 6.91 -11.40 1.53
CA CYS A 581 6.56 -11.83 0.20
C CYS A 581 7.78 -11.70 -0.71
N ARG A 582 8.02 -12.72 -1.53
CA ARG A 582 9.07 -12.70 -2.54
C ARG A 582 8.49 -12.43 -3.91
N THR A 583 9.14 -11.62 -4.72
CA THR A 583 8.75 -11.44 -6.12
C THR A 583 9.01 -12.70 -6.90
N VAL A 584 7.95 -13.33 -7.42
CA VAL A 584 8.00 -14.55 -8.24
C VAL A 584 7.89 -14.25 -9.73
N TRP A 585 7.32 -13.11 -10.11
CA TRP A 585 7.26 -12.65 -11.49
C TRP A 585 7.17 -11.12 -11.56
N TRP A 586 7.67 -10.53 -12.66
CA TRP A 586 7.50 -9.11 -12.94
C TRP A 586 7.49 -8.83 -14.45
N ASP A 587 6.95 -7.68 -14.82
CA ASP A 587 7.01 -7.11 -16.17
C ASP A 587 7.92 -5.88 -16.20
N ASP A 588 8.63 -5.67 -17.32
CA ASP A 588 9.46 -4.50 -17.59
C ASP A 588 8.67 -3.35 -18.26
N ALA A 589 7.39 -3.54 -18.54
CA ALA A 589 6.48 -2.47 -18.95
C ALA A 589 6.41 -1.36 -17.88
N VAL A 590 6.11 -0.14 -18.31
CA VAL A 590 5.86 0.99 -17.40
C VAL A 590 4.37 1.32 -17.47
N PRO A 591 3.62 1.21 -16.35
CA PRO A 591 4.06 0.79 -15.01
C PRO A 591 4.41 -0.70 -14.90
N ARG A 592 5.35 -1.01 -13.99
CA ARG A 592 5.80 -2.38 -13.74
C ARG A 592 4.74 -3.12 -12.94
N MET A 593 4.56 -4.39 -13.27
CA MET A 593 3.72 -5.30 -12.49
C MET A 593 4.61 -6.31 -11.80
N LEU A 594 4.30 -6.63 -10.55
CA LEU A 594 5.05 -7.58 -9.73
C LEU A 594 4.05 -8.57 -9.15
N LEU A 595 4.32 -9.85 -9.32
CA LEU A 595 3.62 -10.92 -8.65
C LEU A 595 4.50 -11.39 -7.50
N LEU A 596 3.95 -11.35 -6.29
CA LEU A 596 4.61 -11.67 -5.04
C LEU A 596 4.01 -12.95 -4.46
N GLU A 597 4.83 -13.80 -3.87
CA GLU A 597 4.40 -15.00 -3.16
C GLU A 597 4.75 -14.88 -1.68
N ALA A 598 3.76 -15.04 -0.80
CA ALA A 598 3.92 -15.01 0.63
C ALA A 598 4.38 -16.37 1.19
N ASP A 599 5.16 -16.33 2.27
CA ASP A 599 5.66 -17.53 2.96
C ASP A 599 4.58 -18.25 3.79
N GLU A 600 3.49 -17.55 4.12
CA GLU A 600 2.30 -18.07 4.77
C GLU A 600 1.03 -17.56 4.08
N ASP A 601 -0.11 -18.20 4.36
CA ASP A 601 -1.41 -17.76 3.83
C ASP A 601 -1.76 -16.37 4.38
N LEU A 602 -1.93 -15.40 3.47
CA LEU A 602 -2.24 -14.01 3.80
C LEU A 602 -3.68 -13.85 4.29
N VAL A 603 -4.57 -14.73 3.84
CA VAL A 603 -5.99 -14.80 4.21
C VAL A 603 -6.40 -16.25 4.42
N ASP A 604 -7.47 -16.48 5.19
CA ASP A 604 -8.06 -17.82 5.35
C ASP A 604 -8.29 -18.46 3.97
N PRO A 605 -7.78 -19.68 3.71
CA PRO A 605 -7.96 -20.38 2.44
C PRO A 605 -9.43 -20.46 2.00
N ALA A 606 -10.39 -20.46 2.95
CA ALA A 606 -11.82 -20.43 2.68
C ALA A 606 -12.28 -19.16 1.92
N VAL A 607 -11.59 -18.02 2.12
CA VAL A 607 -11.87 -16.74 1.45
C VAL A 607 -11.45 -16.78 -0.03
N CYS A 608 -10.49 -17.63 -0.37
CA CYS A 608 -9.97 -17.85 -1.72
C CYS A 608 -10.31 -19.24 -2.27
N ALA A 609 -11.29 -19.95 -1.68
CA ALA A 609 -11.59 -21.35 -1.99
C ALA A 609 -12.05 -21.57 -3.43
N GLU A 610 -12.66 -20.56 -4.06
CA GLU A 610 -12.99 -20.59 -5.48
C GLU A 610 -11.93 -19.88 -6.34
N PRO A 611 -11.53 -20.46 -7.48
CA PRO A 611 -10.60 -19.82 -8.42
C PRO A 611 -11.14 -18.46 -8.85
N LEU A 612 -10.28 -17.44 -8.86
CA LEU A 612 -10.62 -16.12 -9.40
C LEU A 612 -11.12 -16.28 -10.84
N SER A 613 -12.34 -15.81 -11.14
CA SER A 613 -12.90 -15.80 -12.49
C SER A 613 -12.41 -14.59 -13.28
N TRP A 614 -12.01 -14.81 -14.53
CA TRP A 614 -11.46 -13.79 -15.44
C TRP A 614 -12.49 -13.47 -16.52
N LEU A 615 -12.69 -12.19 -16.85
CA LEU A 615 -13.60 -11.77 -17.92
C LEU A 615 -12.78 -11.45 -19.20
N PRO A 616 -13.11 -12.02 -20.37
CA PRO A 616 -12.45 -11.69 -21.64
C PRO A 616 -12.87 -10.31 -22.20
N ALA A 617 -12.02 -9.71 -23.04
CA ALA A 617 -12.15 -8.38 -23.64
C ALA A 617 -13.37 -8.20 -24.56
N ASP A 618 -13.94 -9.30 -25.08
CA ASP A 618 -15.10 -9.27 -25.99
C ASP A 618 -16.42 -8.85 -25.31
N HIS A 619 -16.44 -8.71 -23.98
CA HIS A 619 -17.64 -8.31 -23.25
C HIS A 619 -17.79 -6.78 -23.20
N PRO A 620 -18.97 -6.21 -23.56
CA PRO A 620 -19.18 -4.77 -23.46
C PRO A 620 -19.09 -4.30 -22.01
N LEU A 621 -18.01 -3.61 -21.67
CA LEU A 621 -17.72 -3.06 -20.34
C LEU A 621 -18.50 -1.74 -20.15
N ALA A 622 -19.66 -1.80 -19.48
CA ALA A 622 -20.49 -0.60 -19.24
C ALA A 622 -20.19 0.06 -17.89
N ARG A 623 -20.11 -0.72 -16.81
CA ARG A 623 -19.82 -0.23 -15.44
C ARG A 623 -18.90 -1.24 -14.75
N VAL A 624 -17.85 -0.74 -14.10
CA VAL A 624 -16.86 -1.55 -13.38
C VAL A 624 -16.65 -1.02 -11.97
N ARG A 625 -16.22 -1.91 -11.07
CA ARG A 625 -15.87 -1.64 -9.68
C ARG A 625 -14.38 -1.78 -9.48
N ILE A 626 -13.78 -0.86 -8.75
CA ILE A 626 -12.36 -0.86 -8.41
C ILE A 626 -12.25 -0.97 -6.89
N ASP A 627 -11.76 -2.10 -6.39
CA ASP A 627 -11.55 -2.30 -4.94
C ASP A 627 -10.07 -2.06 -4.60
N GLY A 628 -9.78 -1.25 -3.59
CA GLY A 628 -8.40 -0.99 -3.17
C GLY A 628 -8.29 -0.38 -1.78
N ARG A 629 -7.15 0.26 -1.50
CA ARG A 629 -6.87 0.95 -0.23
C ARG A 629 -6.25 2.31 -0.50
N THR A 630 -6.52 3.28 0.36
CA THR A 630 -5.83 4.59 0.36
C THR A 630 -4.42 4.46 0.95
N ASP A 631 -3.54 5.43 0.74
CA ASP A 631 -2.21 5.54 1.37
C ASP A 631 -2.23 5.34 2.91
N GLN A 632 -3.31 5.75 3.59
CA GLN A 632 -3.46 5.57 5.05
C GLN A 632 -3.93 4.16 5.45
N GLY A 633 -4.21 3.29 4.49
CA GLY A 633 -4.66 1.92 4.70
C GLY A 633 -6.15 1.69 4.72
N ASP A 634 -6.95 2.75 4.63
CA ASP A 634 -8.41 2.63 4.63
C ASP A 634 -8.90 1.95 3.36
N PRO A 635 -9.82 0.96 3.45
CA PRO A 635 -10.44 0.37 2.28
C PRO A 635 -11.23 1.42 1.50
N ALA A 636 -11.06 1.42 0.18
CA ALA A 636 -11.77 2.29 -0.74
C ALA A 636 -12.33 1.46 -1.90
N ALA A 637 -13.53 1.80 -2.34
CA ALA A 637 -14.13 1.19 -3.52
C ALA A 637 -14.66 2.28 -4.44
N LEU A 638 -14.24 2.23 -5.71
CA LEU A 638 -14.64 3.18 -6.73
C LEU A 638 -15.53 2.45 -7.74
N THR A 639 -16.40 3.19 -8.41
CA THR A 639 -17.13 2.70 -9.59
C THR A 639 -16.97 3.72 -10.70
N GLY A 640 -16.87 3.25 -11.95
CA GLY A 640 -16.79 4.12 -13.12
C GLY A 640 -17.31 3.44 -14.38
N GLU A 641 -17.36 4.21 -15.46
CA GLU A 641 -17.71 3.73 -16.80
C GLU A 641 -16.43 3.49 -17.60
N VAL A 642 -16.39 2.42 -18.39
CA VAL A 642 -15.22 2.09 -19.22
C VAL A 642 -15.38 2.73 -20.60
N VAL A 643 -14.33 3.39 -21.06
CA VAL A 643 -14.18 3.92 -22.41
C VAL A 643 -12.94 3.28 -23.03
N PRO A 644 -12.99 2.89 -24.32
CA PRO A 644 -11.81 2.38 -25.02
C PRO A 644 -10.68 3.43 -25.01
N HIS A 645 -9.47 2.99 -24.69
CA HIS A 645 -8.26 3.83 -24.72
C HIS A 645 -7.36 3.37 -25.86
N ASP A 646 -6.64 4.28 -26.52
CA ASP A 646 -5.81 3.98 -27.72
C ASP A 646 -4.84 2.80 -27.49
N GLY A 647 -5.18 1.63 -28.02
CA GLY A 647 -4.40 0.39 -27.99
C GLY A 647 -5.17 -0.83 -27.46
N ASP A 648 -4.95 -2.00 -28.06
CA ASP A 648 -5.72 -3.26 -27.79
C ASP A 648 -5.54 -3.85 -26.37
N LEU A 649 -4.76 -3.24 -25.48
CA LEU A 649 -4.35 -3.84 -24.20
C LEU A 649 -4.81 -3.07 -22.94
N ASN A 650 -5.33 -1.83 -23.08
CA ASN A 650 -5.67 -0.96 -21.94
C ASN A 650 -7.11 -0.42 -22.03
N GLY A 651 -7.76 -0.26 -20.87
CA GLY A 651 -9.04 0.43 -20.74
C GLY A 651 -8.91 1.73 -19.95
N GLU A 652 -9.74 2.73 -20.27
CA GLU A 652 -9.85 3.97 -19.49
C GLU A 652 -11.17 3.97 -18.71
N ILE A 653 -11.10 4.24 -17.41
CA ILE A 653 -12.27 4.41 -16.55
C ILE A 653 -12.51 5.90 -16.37
N VAL A 654 -13.69 6.35 -16.79
CA VAL A 654 -14.16 7.72 -16.69
C VAL A 654 -15.35 7.82 -15.72
N ARG A 655 -15.71 9.05 -15.34
CA ARG A 655 -16.88 9.35 -14.48
C ARG A 655 -16.84 8.62 -13.13
N LEU A 656 -15.69 8.73 -12.45
CA LEU A 656 -15.45 8.08 -11.17
C LEU A 656 -16.39 8.59 -10.07
N SER A 657 -16.72 7.65 -9.20
CA SER A 657 -17.73 7.74 -8.15
C SER A 657 -17.38 8.63 -6.95
N THR A 658 -16.10 8.96 -6.76
CA THR A 658 -15.56 9.62 -5.55
C THR A 658 -14.75 10.88 -5.89
N GLU A 659 -14.63 11.83 -4.95
CA GLU A 659 -13.83 13.07 -5.15
C GLU A 659 -12.39 12.77 -5.60
N PRO A 660 -11.84 13.51 -6.59
CA PRO A 660 -10.46 13.39 -7.12
C PRO A 660 -9.41 13.13 -6.04
N GLU A 661 -9.41 13.94 -4.98
CA GLU A 661 -8.42 13.91 -3.90
C GLU A 661 -8.44 12.62 -3.06
N SER A 662 -9.54 11.87 -3.05
CA SER A 662 -9.64 10.61 -2.29
C SER A 662 -9.05 9.40 -3.00
N TRP A 663 -8.80 9.48 -4.31
CA TRP A 663 -8.26 8.38 -5.11
C TRP A 663 -6.99 8.75 -5.88
N THR A 664 -6.51 10.00 -5.82
CA THR A 664 -5.13 10.36 -6.20
C THR A 664 -4.06 9.64 -5.35
N HIS A 665 -4.48 9.06 -4.23
CA HIS A 665 -3.70 8.20 -3.31
C HIS A 665 -3.99 6.70 -3.54
N TYR A 666 -4.47 6.35 -4.73
CA TYR A 666 -4.77 4.98 -5.13
C TYR A 666 -3.64 4.50 -6.04
N ARG A 667 -3.01 3.38 -5.73
CA ARG A 667 -1.97 2.74 -6.57
C ARG A 667 -2.19 1.25 -6.62
N GLY A 668 -2.53 0.71 -7.79
CA GLY A 668 -2.80 -0.72 -7.91
C GLY A 668 -4.18 -1.11 -7.35
N GLY A 669 -4.80 -2.13 -7.94
CA GLY A 669 -6.00 -2.77 -7.40
C GLY A 669 -6.93 -3.35 -8.47
N PRO A 670 -7.71 -4.39 -8.13
CA PRO A 670 -8.54 -5.10 -9.08
C PRO A 670 -9.68 -4.23 -9.61
N VAL A 671 -9.79 -4.19 -10.93
CA VAL A 671 -11.01 -3.81 -11.65
C VAL A 671 -11.84 -5.08 -11.81
N SER A 672 -13.05 -5.05 -11.27
CA SER A 672 -13.96 -6.19 -11.27
C SER A 672 -15.34 -5.80 -11.74
N ARG A 673 -16.08 -6.81 -12.21
CA ARG A 673 -17.49 -6.73 -12.55
C ARG A 673 -18.14 -8.04 -12.16
N ASP A 674 -19.20 -8.00 -11.36
CA ASP A 674 -19.95 -9.19 -10.92
C ASP A 674 -19.03 -10.27 -10.28
N GLY A 675 -17.97 -9.88 -9.57
CA GLY A 675 -17.03 -10.82 -8.93
C GLY A 675 -15.89 -11.33 -9.80
N ALA A 676 -15.91 -11.05 -11.10
CA ALA A 676 -14.84 -11.44 -12.01
C ALA A 676 -13.83 -10.31 -12.22
N LEU A 677 -12.55 -10.67 -12.29
CA LEU A 677 -11.45 -9.74 -12.57
C LEU A 677 -11.48 -9.38 -14.05
N VAL A 678 -11.52 -8.08 -14.33
CA VAL A 678 -11.50 -7.46 -15.68
C VAL A 678 -10.12 -6.86 -15.96
N GLY A 679 -9.40 -6.43 -14.92
CA GLY A 679 -8.08 -5.86 -15.07
C GLY A 679 -7.51 -5.31 -13.77
N VAL A 680 -6.36 -4.64 -13.85
CA VAL A 680 -5.73 -4.00 -12.70
C VAL A 680 -5.39 -2.55 -13.03
N VAL A 681 -5.81 -1.63 -12.16
CA VAL A 681 -5.53 -0.19 -12.32
C VAL A 681 -4.04 0.03 -12.15
N HIS A 682 -3.44 0.73 -13.10
CA HIS A 682 -2.01 0.93 -13.14
C HIS A 682 -1.61 2.41 -13.18
N THR A 683 -2.40 3.26 -13.86
CA THR A 683 -2.16 4.71 -13.89
C THR A 683 -3.36 5.45 -13.32
N VAL A 684 -3.06 6.36 -12.40
CA VAL A 684 -4.03 7.20 -11.71
C VAL A 684 -3.81 8.66 -12.07
N ALA A 685 -4.80 9.30 -12.71
CA ALA A 685 -4.75 10.72 -13.07
C ALA A 685 -6.01 11.43 -12.53
N PRO A 686 -6.00 12.74 -12.24
CA PRO A 686 -7.04 13.41 -11.44
C PRO A 686 -8.52 13.23 -11.86
N ASN A 687 -8.80 12.88 -13.11
CA ASN A 687 -10.17 12.64 -13.62
C ASN A 687 -10.35 11.31 -14.40
N ARG A 688 -9.33 10.44 -14.46
CA ARG A 688 -9.36 9.16 -15.19
C ARG A 688 -8.42 8.12 -14.57
N LEU A 689 -8.79 6.84 -14.68
CA LEU A 689 -7.93 5.71 -14.32
C LEU A 689 -7.65 4.88 -15.57
N VAL A 690 -6.40 4.47 -15.78
CA VAL A 690 -6.04 3.53 -16.83
C VAL A 690 -5.73 2.18 -16.19
N PHE A 691 -6.31 1.12 -16.74
CA PHE A 691 -6.13 -0.24 -16.25
C PHE A 691 -5.76 -1.19 -17.39
N LEU A 692 -4.97 -2.19 -17.04
CA LEU A 692 -4.54 -3.23 -17.95
C LEU A 692 -5.59 -4.34 -17.95
N LEU A 693 -6.01 -4.79 -19.14
CA LEU A 693 -6.99 -5.87 -19.28
C LEU A 693 -6.43 -7.21 -18.83
N THR A 694 -7.29 -8.09 -18.31
CA THR A 694 -6.90 -9.44 -17.91
C THR A 694 -6.33 -10.28 -19.05
N ASP A 695 -6.77 -10.06 -20.29
CA ASP A 695 -6.25 -10.79 -21.45
C ASP A 695 -4.79 -10.43 -21.72
N ALA A 696 -4.43 -9.13 -21.60
CA ALA A 696 -3.05 -8.66 -21.72
C ALA A 696 -2.13 -9.27 -20.65
N LEU A 697 -2.64 -9.46 -19.42
CA LEU A 697 -1.91 -10.18 -18.35
C LEU A 697 -1.72 -11.66 -18.69
N MET A 698 -2.80 -12.30 -19.14
CA MET A 698 -2.82 -13.73 -19.44
C MET A 698 -2.00 -14.08 -20.67
N GLU A 699 -1.79 -13.16 -21.61
CA GLU A 699 -0.87 -13.31 -22.75
C GLU A 699 0.59 -13.43 -22.33
N GLN A 700 0.97 -12.89 -21.15
CA GLN A 700 2.34 -12.93 -20.68
C GLN A 700 2.72 -14.34 -20.17
N PRO A 701 3.67 -15.04 -20.82
CA PRO A 701 3.98 -16.44 -20.49
C PRO A 701 4.58 -16.62 -19.10
N GLY A 702 5.29 -15.62 -18.58
CA GLY A 702 5.85 -15.65 -17.21
C GLY A 702 4.77 -15.55 -16.14
N PHE A 703 3.74 -14.72 -16.34
CA PHE A 703 2.64 -14.56 -15.40
C PHE A 703 1.82 -15.86 -15.30
N ARG A 704 1.50 -16.47 -16.45
CA ARG A 704 0.73 -17.70 -16.54
C ARG A 704 1.41 -18.88 -15.83
N ALA A 705 2.72 -19.05 -16.02
CA ALA A 705 3.49 -20.14 -15.43
C ALA A 705 3.49 -20.12 -13.89
N VAL A 706 3.56 -18.93 -13.29
CA VAL A 706 3.50 -18.78 -11.82
C VAL A 706 2.10 -19.09 -11.28
N LEU A 707 1.06 -18.65 -11.98
CA LEU A 707 -0.33 -18.90 -11.59
C LEU A 707 -0.67 -20.41 -11.64
N GLU A 708 -0.16 -21.13 -12.64
CA GLU A 708 -0.29 -22.59 -12.75
C GLU A 708 0.54 -23.34 -11.70
N GLY A 709 1.74 -22.86 -11.38
CA GLY A 709 2.60 -23.42 -10.33
C GLY A 709 1.98 -23.36 -8.94
N SER A 710 1.37 -22.23 -8.57
CA SER A 710 0.72 -22.05 -7.25
C SER A 710 -0.52 -22.93 -7.08
N ARG A 711 -1.30 -23.15 -8.15
CA ARG A 711 -2.45 -24.08 -8.13
C ARG A 711 -2.05 -25.54 -7.88
N ARG A 712 -0.83 -25.94 -8.26
CA ARG A 712 -0.29 -27.30 -8.03
C ARG A 712 0.20 -27.51 -6.59
N ALA A 713 0.57 -26.44 -5.88
CA ALA A 713 1.08 -26.50 -4.50
C ALA A 713 -0.03 -26.65 -3.42
N GLN A 714 -1.30 -26.45 -3.78
CA GLN A 714 -2.47 -26.54 -2.87
C GLN A 714 -3.12 -27.94 -2.83
N GLY A 715 -2.52 -28.95 -3.46
CA GLY A 715 -2.91 -30.35 -3.33
C GLY A 715 -2.15 -31.05 -2.19
N PRO A 716 -2.74 -32.04 -1.50
CA PRO A 716 -2.07 -32.69 -0.38
C PRO A 716 -0.90 -33.57 -0.87
N ALA A 717 0.22 -33.43 -0.16
CA ALA A 717 1.42 -34.27 -0.13
C ALA A 717 2.35 -34.25 -1.36
N ALA A 718 3.49 -33.54 -1.21
CA ALA A 718 4.79 -33.96 -1.73
C ALA A 718 5.94 -33.24 -0.97
N GLU A 719 6.01 -33.43 0.35
CA GLU A 719 7.29 -33.27 1.07
C GLU A 719 8.16 -34.49 0.75
N ALA A 720 9.10 -34.35 -0.19
CA ALA A 720 10.41 -35.01 -0.25
C ALA A 720 11.05 -34.86 -1.65
N ASP A 721 11.75 -33.76 -1.91
CA ASP A 721 12.93 -33.75 -2.80
C ASP A 721 13.64 -32.39 -2.72
N ALA A 722 14.34 -32.16 -1.60
CA ALA A 722 15.21 -30.99 -1.40
C ALA A 722 16.70 -31.32 -1.59
N VAL A 723 17.02 -32.26 -2.49
CA VAL A 723 18.39 -32.49 -2.95
C VAL A 723 18.36 -32.51 -4.47
N ALA A 724 19.13 -31.64 -5.14
CA ALA A 724 19.18 -31.54 -6.59
C ALA A 724 19.50 -32.92 -7.21
N ARG A 725 18.47 -33.57 -7.75
CA ARG A 725 18.53 -34.88 -8.40
C ARG A 725 18.37 -34.68 -9.90
N VAL A 726 19.31 -35.15 -10.70
CA VAL A 726 19.10 -35.27 -12.16
C VAL A 726 18.55 -36.67 -12.43
N CYS A 727 17.44 -36.77 -13.14
CA CYS A 727 16.82 -38.04 -13.52
C CYS A 727 16.76 -38.18 -15.03
N LEU A 728 17.29 -39.30 -15.54
CA LEU A 728 17.10 -39.73 -16.92
C LEU A 728 15.98 -40.77 -16.94
N ALA A 729 14.86 -40.45 -17.58
CA ALA A 729 13.77 -41.39 -17.83
C ALA A 729 13.93 -41.99 -19.24
N VAL A 730 14.00 -43.31 -19.34
CA VAL A 730 14.29 -44.04 -20.57
C VAL A 730 13.15 -45.01 -20.89
N ARG A 731 12.62 -44.94 -22.10
CA ARG A 731 11.55 -45.82 -22.59
C ARG A 731 11.97 -46.51 -23.89
N PRO A 732 11.84 -47.84 -23.99
CA PRO A 732 12.11 -48.56 -25.24
C PRO A 732 11.06 -48.28 -26.32
N GLY A 733 11.49 -48.31 -27.58
CA GLY A 733 10.63 -48.27 -28.76
C GLY A 733 9.78 -49.53 -28.92
N ALA A 734 8.63 -49.36 -29.58
CA ALA A 734 7.70 -50.44 -29.91
C ALA A 734 8.02 -51.11 -31.26
N ASP A 735 9.18 -50.83 -31.84
CA ASP A 735 9.66 -51.21 -33.17
C ASP A 735 10.01 -52.71 -33.34
N GLY A 736 9.61 -53.55 -32.39
CA GLY A 736 9.03 -54.86 -32.72
C GLY A 736 9.97 -55.98 -33.20
N ALA A 737 11.28 -55.85 -33.11
CA ALA A 737 12.20 -56.95 -33.38
C ALA A 737 13.14 -57.15 -32.19
N TYR A 738 12.72 -58.00 -31.27
CA TYR A 738 13.54 -58.52 -30.19
C TYR A 738 13.65 -60.05 -30.38
N PRO A 739 14.79 -60.69 -30.05
CA PRO A 739 14.94 -62.13 -30.10
C PRO A 739 13.76 -62.83 -29.42
N ILE A 740 13.28 -63.91 -30.04
CA ILE A 740 12.17 -64.71 -29.52
C ILE A 740 12.51 -65.16 -28.09
N GLY A 741 11.76 -64.66 -27.10
CA GLY A 741 11.96 -64.96 -25.67
C GLY A 741 12.53 -63.82 -24.82
N SER A 742 12.89 -62.68 -25.42
CA SER A 742 13.37 -61.48 -24.73
C SER A 742 12.34 -60.36 -24.77
N SER A 743 12.27 -59.51 -23.72
CA SER A 743 11.38 -58.36 -23.68
C SER A 743 12.15 -57.05 -23.95
N PRO A 744 11.51 -56.04 -24.59
CA PRO A 744 12.13 -54.73 -24.83
C PRO A 744 12.71 -54.09 -23.57
N TYR A 745 12.02 -54.29 -22.45
CA TYR A 745 12.40 -53.79 -21.14
C TYR A 745 13.59 -54.56 -20.55
N ALA A 746 13.66 -55.89 -20.72
CA ALA A 746 14.80 -56.68 -20.24
C ALA A 746 16.12 -56.28 -20.90
N GLU A 747 16.13 -56.11 -22.23
CA GLU A 747 17.35 -55.72 -22.95
C GLU A 747 17.75 -54.27 -22.68
N THR A 748 16.77 -53.37 -22.58
CA THR A 748 17.04 -51.97 -22.22
C THR A 748 17.65 -51.88 -20.83
N ARG A 749 17.23 -52.73 -19.88
CA ARG A 749 17.82 -52.81 -18.54
C ARG A 749 19.30 -53.21 -18.61
N ASP A 750 19.63 -54.27 -19.35
CA ASP A 750 21.01 -54.75 -19.49
C ASP A 750 21.90 -53.71 -20.17
N MET A 751 21.40 -53.06 -21.22
CA MET A 751 22.10 -51.97 -21.90
C MET A 751 22.34 -50.75 -20.97
N LEU A 752 21.35 -50.37 -20.15
CA LEU A 752 21.51 -49.27 -19.19
C LEU A 752 22.52 -49.60 -18.09
N VAL A 753 22.56 -50.86 -17.62
CA VAL A 753 23.58 -51.31 -16.66
C VAL A 753 24.98 -51.24 -17.28
N GLU A 754 25.14 -51.65 -18.54
CA GLU A 754 26.41 -51.52 -19.27
C GLU A 754 26.79 -50.04 -19.47
N LEU A 755 25.83 -49.18 -19.81
CA LEU A 755 26.04 -47.74 -19.97
C LEU A 755 26.57 -47.09 -18.68
N MET A 756 25.92 -47.39 -17.55
CA MET A 756 26.34 -46.88 -16.24
C MET A 756 27.75 -47.37 -15.87
N SER A 757 28.07 -48.63 -16.17
CA SER A 757 29.40 -49.20 -15.94
C SER A 757 30.47 -48.54 -16.81
N ARG A 758 30.23 -48.34 -18.12
CA ARG A 758 31.20 -47.74 -19.05
C ARG A 758 31.42 -46.24 -18.79
N ALA A 759 30.37 -45.52 -18.39
CA ALA A 759 30.46 -44.11 -18.04
C ALA A 759 31.09 -43.86 -16.65
N GLY A 760 31.32 -44.93 -15.85
CA GLY A 760 31.82 -44.82 -14.48
C GLY A 760 30.85 -44.07 -13.56
N VAL A 761 29.54 -44.25 -13.76
CA VAL A 761 28.50 -43.47 -13.07
C VAL A 761 27.72 -44.37 -12.10
N GLY A 762 27.84 -44.10 -10.80
CA GLY A 762 26.95 -44.64 -9.78
C GLY A 762 25.61 -43.89 -9.75
N GLY A 763 24.51 -44.63 -9.82
CA GLY A 763 23.13 -44.10 -9.77
C GLY A 763 22.14 -45.19 -9.37
N ARG A 764 20.92 -44.79 -8.98
CA ARG A 764 19.82 -45.74 -8.71
C ARG A 764 19.00 -45.94 -9.97
N LEU A 765 19.04 -47.15 -10.54
CA LEU A 765 18.16 -47.58 -11.63
C LEU A 765 16.88 -48.20 -11.04
N THR A 766 15.73 -47.61 -11.34
CA THR A 766 14.41 -48.05 -10.87
C THR A 766 13.41 -48.10 -12.04
N GLY A 767 12.29 -48.80 -11.88
CA GLY A 767 11.29 -48.99 -12.95
C GLY A 767 11.62 -50.11 -13.94
N GLY A 768 10.86 -50.17 -15.04
CA GLY A 768 10.99 -51.20 -16.07
C GLY A 768 10.14 -52.45 -15.86
N GLU A 769 9.13 -52.39 -14.98
CA GLU A 769 8.11 -53.42 -14.84
C GLU A 769 6.88 -53.04 -15.67
N GLY A 770 6.50 -53.87 -16.66
CA GLY A 770 5.39 -53.57 -17.56
C GLY A 770 5.67 -52.37 -18.46
N ASP A 771 4.69 -51.46 -18.63
CA ASP A 771 4.78 -50.26 -19.48
C ASP A 771 5.33 -49.03 -18.73
N THR A 772 6.24 -49.24 -17.78
CA THR A 772 6.86 -48.17 -16.97
C THR A 772 8.26 -47.85 -17.44
N PRO A 773 8.64 -46.58 -17.67
CA PRO A 773 9.97 -46.22 -18.12
C PRO A 773 11.02 -46.50 -17.03
N PHE A 774 12.26 -46.71 -17.45
CA PHE A 774 13.40 -46.79 -16.55
C PHE A 774 13.76 -45.40 -16.04
N LEU A 775 14.01 -45.27 -14.74
CA LEU A 775 14.46 -44.04 -14.11
C LEU A 775 15.87 -44.24 -13.59
N VAL A 776 16.83 -43.48 -14.13
CA VAL A 776 18.20 -43.37 -13.62
C VAL A 776 18.30 -42.10 -12.79
N ALA A 777 18.21 -42.24 -11.47
CA ALA A 777 18.33 -41.12 -10.54
C ALA A 777 19.79 -40.90 -10.14
N LEU A 778 20.26 -39.66 -10.31
CA LEU A 778 21.60 -39.20 -9.97
C LEU A 778 21.50 -38.16 -8.86
N ASP A 779 21.95 -38.53 -7.66
CA ASP A 779 21.99 -37.65 -6.49
C ASP A 779 23.13 -36.63 -6.60
N ALA A 780 23.05 -35.45 -5.97
CA ALA A 780 24.19 -34.53 -5.82
C ALA A 780 25.29 -35.11 -4.89
N PRO A 781 26.54 -34.60 -4.94
CA PRO A 781 27.10 -33.62 -5.89
C PRO A 781 27.48 -34.28 -7.22
N GLY A 782 27.63 -33.49 -8.29
CA GLY A 782 28.05 -34.03 -9.59
C GLY A 782 26.93 -34.64 -10.44
N ALA A 783 25.66 -34.36 -10.13
CA ALA A 783 24.52 -35.00 -10.78
C ALA A 783 24.41 -34.63 -12.27
N HIS A 784 24.65 -33.36 -12.63
CA HIS A 784 24.59 -32.90 -14.01
C HIS A 784 25.79 -33.41 -14.80
N ALA A 785 26.98 -33.48 -14.20
CA ALA A 785 28.17 -34.04 -14.84
C ALA A 785 28.05 -35.55 -15.07
N ARG A 786 27.45 -36.28 -14.13
CA ARG A 786 27.15 -37.71 -14.31
C ARG A 786 26.11 -37.94 -15.39
N ALA A 787 25.05 -37.13 -15.44
CA ALA A 787 24.05 -37.18 -16.50
C ALA A 787 24.68 -36.89 -17.87
N GLY A 788 25.58 -35.90 -17.92
CA GLY A 788 26.31 -35.54 -19.12
C GLY A 788 27.16 -36.69 -19.66
N ARG A 789 27.93 -37.36 -18.79
CA ARG A 789 28.72 -38.55 -19.16
C ARG A 789 27.87 -39.71 -19.67
N LEU A 790 26.71 -39.96 -19.05
CA LEU A 790 25.78 -41.00 -19.53
C LEU A 790 25.27 -40.69 -20.94
N LEU A 791 24.89 -39.43 -21.21
CA LEU A 791 24.40 -39.03 -22.54
C LEU A 791 25.49 -39.07 -23.61
N SER A 792 26.71 -38.64 -23.28
CA SER A 792 27.87 -38.74 -24.19
C SER A 792 28.22 -40.21 -24.52
N ALA A 793 28.05 -41.14 -23.58
CA ALA A 793 28.34 -42.56 -23.79
C ALA A 793 27.19 -43.35 -24.45
N LEU A 794 25.95 -42.84 -24.39
CA LEU A 794 24.73 -43.54 -24.78
C LEU A 794 24.77 -44.10 -26.20
N ARG A 795 25.15 -43.25 -27.17
CA ARG A 795 25.13 -43.63 -28.59
C ARG A 795 26.13 -44.75 -28.91
N ALA A 796 27.33 -44.69 -28.34
CA ALA A 796 28.36 -45.72 -28.52
C ALA A 796 27.97 -47.06 -27.89
N VAL A 797 27.18 -47.05 -26.81
CA VAL A 797 26.66 -48.27 -26.18
C VAL A 797 25.49 -48.85 -26.99
N MET A 798 24.57 -48.02 -27.48
CA MET A 798 23.47 -48.47 -28.35
C MET A 798 23.97 -49.16 -29.62
N THR A 799 24.98 -48.57 -30.29
CA THR A 799 25.57 -49.17 -31.50
C THR A 799 26.27 -50.49 -31.18
N GLY A 800 27.16 -50.51 -30.18
CA GLY A 800 27.89 -51.73 -29.80
C GLY A 800 27.01 -52.82 -29.17
N TYR A 801 25.83 -52.49 -28.65
CA TYR A 801 24.83 -53.46 -28.23
C TYR A 801 24.12 -54.08 -29.45
N GLY A 802 23.71 -53.27 -30.43
CA GLY A 802 23.11 -53.76 -31.68
C GLY A 802 24.07 -54.63 -32.52
N ASP A 803 25.36 -54.27 -32.60
CA ASP A 803 26.37 -55.07 -33.32
C ASP A 803 26.59 -56.47 -32.71
N ARG A 804 26.28 -56.64 -31.41
CA ARG A 804 26.33 -57.94 -30.72
C ARG A 804 25.08 -58.78 -30.95
N ARG A 805 24.00 -58.20 -31.46
CA ARG A 805 22.77 -58.93 -31.75
C ARG A 805 22.91 -59.70 -33.05
N THR A 806 22.39 -60.92 -33.06
CA THR A 806 22.42 -61.80 -34.24
C THR A 806 21.57 -61.31 -35.41
N ASP A 807 20.67 -60.34 -35.17
CA ASP A 807 19.76 -59.75 -36.15
C ASP A 807 20.26 -58.43 -36.76
N GLY A 808 21.37 -57.85 -36.24
CA GLY A 808 21.94 -56.58 -36.73
C GLY A 808 21.07 -55.34 -36.48
N LEU A 809 20.06 -55.44 -35.60
CA LEU A 809 19.12 -54.35 -35.31
C LEU A 809 19.53 -53.59 -34.05
N HIS A 810 19.47 -52.26 -34.11
CA HIS A 810 19.76 -51.39 -32.97
C HIS A 810 18.48 -51.05 -32.18
N PRO A 811 18.53 -51.03 -30.83
CA PRO A 811 17.37 -50.67 -30.02
C PRO A 811 17.04 -49.18 -30.16
N SER A 812 15.76 -48.86 -30.29
CA SER A 812 15.27 -47.47 -30.34
C SER A 812 14.83 -47.02 -28.93
N LEU A 813 15.18 -45.79 -28.54
CA LEU A 813 14.97 -45.27 -27.19
C LEU A 813 14.40 -43.85 -27.20
N ALA A 814 13.48 -43.58 -26.29
CA ALA A 814 13.14 -42.22 -25.87
C ALA A 814 13.80 -41.94 -24.52
N VAL A 815 14.54 -40.83 -24.41
CA VAL A 815 15.24 -40.39 -23.20
C VAL A 815 14.78 -38.99 -22.83
N ALA A 816 14.19 -38.82 -21.65
CA ALA A 816 13.88 -37.52 -21.08
C ALA A 816 14.81 -37.20 -19.91
N VAL A 817 15.39 -36.00 -19.89
CA VAL A 817 16.31 -35.54 -18.85
C VAL A 817 15.67 -34.39 -18.08
N GLY A 818 15.68 -34.46 -16.75
CA GLY A 818 15.09 -33.44 -15.89
C GLY A 818 15.68 -33.41 -14.48
N THR A 819 15.32 -32.36 -13.73
CA THR A 819 15.80 -32.12 -12.35
C THR A 819 14.91 -32.75 -11.28
N GLY A 820 14.03 -33.68 -11.68
CA GLY A 820 13.18 -34.48 -10.79
C GLY A 820 12.64 -35.73 -11.50
N THR A 821 12.31 -36.76 -10.71
CA THR A 821 11.87 -38.08 -11.24
C THR A 821 10.48 -38.01 -11.89
N ALA A 822 9.52 -37.37 -11.22
CA ALA A 822 8.15 -37.25 -11.71
C ALA A 822 8.03 -36.41 -13.00
N GLU A 823 8.89 -35.40 -13.16
CA GLU A 823 8.92 -34.54 -14.35
C GLU A 823 9.49 -35.31 -15.56
N SER A 824 10.65 -35.97 -15.40
CA SER A 824 11.26 -36.79 -16.44
C SER A 824 10.34 -37.95 -16.87
N GLU A 825 9.67 -38.60 -15.92
CA GLU A 825 8.73 -39.68 -16.21
C GLU A 825 7.52 -39.21 -17.01
N ARG A 826 6.92 -38.08 -16.62
CA ARG A 826 5.76 -37.52 -17.33
C ARG A 826 6.12 -37.14 -18.76
N LEU A 827 7.30 -36.53 -18.95
CA LEU A 827 7.76 -36.10 -20.26
C LEU A 827 8.00 -37.30 -21.18
N VAL A 828 8.73 -38.34 -20.76
CA VAL A 828 9.04 -39.51 -21.63
C VAL A 828 7.79 -40.31 -22.02
N ARG A 829 6.72 -40.24 -21.22
CA ARG A 829 5.40 -40.85 -21.50
C ARG A 829 4.52 -40.01 -22.41
N HIS A 830 4.92 -38.79 -22.77
CA HIS A 830 4.10 -37.90 -23.57
C HIS A 830 3.80 -38.50 -24.97
N PRO A 831 2.55 -38.43 -25.47
CA PRO A 831 2.15 -39.04 -26.74
C PRO A 831 3.04 -38.64 -27.92
N VAL A 832 3.39 -37.35 -28.03
CA VAL A 832 4.27 -36.83 -29.10
C VAL A 832 5.63 -37.53 -29.12
N ILE A 833 6.20 -37.86 -27.96
CA ILE A 833 7.49 -38.58 -27.89
C ILE A 833 7.30 -40.04 -28.34
N ALA A 834 6.16 -40.66 -28.02
CA ALA A 834 5.82 -41.99 -28.53
C ALA A 834 5.62 -42.00 -30.05
N ASP A 835 4.99 -40.97 -30.59
CA ASP A 835 4.74 -40.83 -32.03
C ASP A 835 6.03 -40.56 -32.79
N LEU A 836 6.91 -39.68 -32.28
CA LEU A 836 8.24 -39.43 -32.86
C LEU A 836 9.11 -40.69 -32.90
N LEU A 837 9.05 -41.50 -31.83
CA LEU A 837 9.77 -42.77 -31.76
C LEU A 837 9.18 -43.83 -32.73
N ARG A 838 7.89 -43.71 -33.11
CA ARG A 838 7.24 -44.58 -34.12
C ARG A 838 7.47 -44.13 -35.55
N LEU A 839 7.64 -42.82 -35.78
CA LEU A 839 7.78 -42.22 -37.10
C LEU A 839 9.23 -42.28 -37.65
N THR A 840 10.20 -42.59 -36.80
CA THR A 840 11.61 -42.72 -37.17
C THR A 840 11.92 -44.17 -37.58
N VAL A 841 12.28 -44.39 -38.86
CA VAL A 841 12.61 -45.72 -39.43
C VAL A 841 13.89 -45.60 -40.26
N PRO A 842 14.92 -46.46 -40.07
CA PRO A 842 14.91 -47.78 -39.42
C PRO A 842 15.70 -47.85 -38.10
N SER A 843 15.53 -48.97 -37.37
CA SER A 843 16.20 -49.42 -36.13
C SER A 843 17.34 -48.56 -35.58
N GLY A 844 17.23 -48.15 -34.31
CA GLY A 844 18.27 -47.37 -33.61
C GLY A 844 17.92 -45.89 -33.44
N SER A 845 16.64 -45.54 -33.52
CA SER A 845 16.20 -44.15 -33.35
C SER A 845 16.28 -43.72 -31.89
N LEU A 846 16.83 -42.53 -31.67
CA LEU A 846 16.96 -41.93 -30.35
C LEU A 846 16.16 -40.63 -30.32
N VAL A 847 15.16 -40.55 -29.45
CA VAL A 847 14.41 -39.31 -29.19
C VAL A 847 14.87 -38.75 -27.86
N LEU A 848 15.39 -37.52 -27.86
CA LEU A 848 15.91 -36.86 -26.67
C LEU A 848 14.99 -35.70 -26.28
N ALA A 849 14.58 -35.68 -25.01
CA ALA A 849 13.71 -34.66 -24.46
C ALA A 849 14.30 -34.02 -23.20
N LEU A 850 14.02 -32.73 -23.03
CA LEU A 850 14.43 -31.91 -21.91
C LEU A 850 13.19 -31.44 -21.16
N SER A 851 13.20 -31.67 -19.85
CA SER A 851 12.22 -31.05 -18.96
C SER A 851 12.30 -29.52 -19.04
N ARG A 852 11.18 -28.83 -18.80
CA ARG A 852 11.17 -27.36 -18.82
C ARG A 852 12.15 -26.80 -17.78
N ARG A 853 12.16 -27.34 -16.57
CA ARG A 853 13.05 -26.84 -15.51
C ARG A 853 14.51 -26.95 -15.91
N LEU A 854 14.93 -28.12 -16.39
CA LEU A 854 16.30 -28.29 -16.87
C LEU A 854 16.62 -27.38 -18.07
N HIS A 855 15.68 -27.19 -18.98
CA HIS A 855 15.84 -26.26 -20.10
C HIS A 855 16.02 -24.81 -19.62
N ASP A 856 15.18 -24.36 -18.70
CA ASP A 856 15.19 -23.00 -18.16
C ASP A 856 16.43 -22.77 -17.28
N ASP A 857 16.85 -23.77 -16.49
CA ASP A 857 18.08 -23.74 -15.68
C ASP A 857 19.31 -23.64 -16.57
N LEU A 858 19.40 -24.45 -17.63
CA LEU A 858 20.48 -24.37 -18.61
C LEU A 858 20.45 -23.04 -19.37
N GLY A 859 19.28 -22.60 -19.84
CA GLY A 859 19.07 -21.30 -20.50
C GLY A 859 19.53 -20.15 -19.61
N GLY A 860 19.20 -20.23 -18.33
CA GLY A 860 19.59 -19.36 -17.25
C GLY A 860 21.02 -19.55 -16.75
N LEU A 861 21.84 -20.46 -17.28
CA LEU A 861 23.27 -20.60 -16.96
C LEU A 861 24.19 -20.27 -18.14
N PHE A 862 23.79 -20.63 -19.36
CA PHE A 862 24.65 -20.53 -20.55
C PHE A 862 24.05 -19.76 -21.72
N GLY A 863 22.82 -19.22 -21.61
CA GLY A 863 22.09 -18.79 -22.81
C GLY A 863 21.81 -19.97 -23.75
N PHE A 864 21.50 -21.12 -23.16
CA PHE A 864 21.63 -22.46 -23.72
C PHE A 864 20.54 -22.88 -24.73
N PRO A 865 20.87 -23.69 -25.75
CA PRO A 865 21.94 -23.51 -26.74
C PRO A 865 21.38 -23.23 -28.15
N ALA A 866 22.05 -22.34 -28.89
CA ALA A 866 21.78 -22.07 -30.31
C ALA A 866 22.06 -23.26 -31.28
N ARG A 867 22.40 -24.45 -30.77
CA ARG A 867 22.78 -25.64 -31.58
C ARG A 867 21.84 -26.84 -31.47
N LEU A 868 20.86 -26.83 -30.57
CA LEU A 868 19.83 -27.87 -30.51
C LEU A 868 18.55 -27.29 -31.11
N ARG A 869 18.04 -27.91 -32.18
CA ARG A 869 16.71 -27.57 -32.66
C ARG A 869 15.71 -28.20 -31.71
N LEU A 870 15.14 -27.39 -30.83
CA LEU A 870 14.17 -27.86 -29.84
C LEU A 870 12.76 -27.50 -30.29
N GLU A 871 11.89 -28.49 -30.34
CA GLU A 871 10.46 -28.32 -30.57
C GLU A 871 9.70 -28.55 -29.27
N ARG A 872 8.73 -27.69 -29.00
CA ARG A 872 7.95 -27.76 -27.77
C ARG A 872 7.04 -28.98 -27.80
N VAL A 873 7.00 -29.70 -26.69
CA VAL A 873 6.15 -30.87 -26.52
C VAL A 873 4.93 -30.45 -25.71
N GLY A 874 3.74 -30.51 -26.33
CA GLY A 874 2.46 -30.33 -25.64
C GLY A 874 2.17 -28.91 -25.14
N ALA A 875 1.60 -28.80 -23.95
CA ALA A 875 1.19 -27.53 -23.35
C ALA A 875 2.42 -26.63 -23.03
N PRO A 876 2.25 -25.31 -22.74
CA PRO A 876 3.37 -24.38 -22.57
C PRO A 876 4.40 -24.78 -21.49
N ASP A 877 4.05 -25.73 -20.62
CA ASP A 877 4.74 -26.03 -19.37
C ASP A 877 5.34 -27.46 -19.29
N GLU A 878 5.28 -28.25 -20.37
CA GLU A 878 5.60 -29.70 -20.30
C GLU A 878 7.06 -30.04 -20.63
N GLY A 879 7.65 -29.51 -21.71
CA GLY A 879 9.06 -29.75 -22.04
C GLY A 879 9.38 -29.54 -23.52
N TRP A 880 10.58 -29.98 -23.90
CA TRP A 880 11.13 -29.80 -25.25
C TRP A 880 11.68 -31.12 -25.78
N VAL A 881 11.53 -31.37 -27.08
CA VAL A 881 12.14 -32.50 -27.78
C VAL A 881 13.19 -31.97 -28.75
N CYS A 882 14.28 -32.72 -28.91
CA CYS A 882 15.25 -32.45 -29.96
C CYS A 882 14.66 -32.91 -31.31
N ALA A 883 14.53 -31.96 -32.24
CA ALA A 883 13.97 -32.14 -33.57
C ALA A 883 15.04 -32.50 -34.62
N ASP A 884 16.29 -32.70 -34.20
CA ASP A 884 17.36 -33.14 -35.09
C ASP A 884 17.22 -34.66 -35.34
N ASP A 885 17.31 -35.10 -36.60
CA ASP A 885 17.18 -36.53 -37.00
C ASP A 885 18.14 -37.46 -36.23
N HIS A 886 19.25 -36.88 -35.76
CA HIS A 886 20.23 -37.51 -34.90
C HIS A 886 20.58 -36.58 -33.74
N PRO A 887 19.94 -36.71 -32.56
CA PRO A 887 20.16 -35.78 -31.46
C PRO A 887 21.64 -35.80 -31.03
N PRO A 888 22.32 -34.64 -30.95
CA PRO A 888 23.73 -34.57 -30.60
C PRO A 888 23.91 -34.71 -29.09
N THR A 889 23.80 -35.94 -28.59
CA THR A 889 23.91 -36.27 -27.16
C THR A 889 25.26 -35.85 -26.56
N GLU A 890 26.32 -35.75 -27.38
CA GLU A 890 27.62 -35.21 -26.98
C GLU A 890 27.56 -33.72 -26.60
N VAL A 891 26.83 -32.90 -27.37
CA VAL A 891 26.73 -31.45 -27.12
C VAL A 891 25.93 -31.18 -25.84
N LEU A 892 24.81 -31.88 -25.66
CA LEU A 892 24.04 -31.79 -24.42
C LEU A 892 24.83 -32.36 -23.24
N GLY A 893 25.57 -33.47 -23.46
CA GLY A 893 26.38 -34.11 -22.43
C GLY A 893 27.54 -33.23 -21.94
N GLN A 894 28.21 -32.54 -22.86
CA GLN A 894 29.24 -31.56 -22.55
C GLN A 894 28.66 -30.42 -21.71
N VAL A 895 27.46 -29.96 -22.04
CA VAL A 895 26.87 -28.82 -21.33
C VAL A 895 26.39 -29.20 -19.97
N LEU A 896 25.74 -30.35 -19.80
CA LEU A 896 25.37 -30.80 -18.47
C LEU A 896 26.62 -30.97 -17.58
N THR A 897 27.75 -31.37 -18.17
CA THR A 897 29.05 -31.40 -17.48
C THR A 897 29.57 -30.02 -17.12
N GLU A 898 29.48 -29.03 -18.02
CA GLU A 898 29.83 -27.63 -17.72
C GLU A 898 28.85 -26.99 -16.70
N ALA A 899 27.57 -27.33 -16.77
CA ALA A 899 26.50 -26.86 -15.90
C ALA A 899 26.75 -27.27 -14.46
N ASP A 900 27.23 -28.49 -14.25
CA ASP A 900 27.61 -29.00 -12.95
C ASP A 900 28.74 -28.17 -12.30
N ALA A 901 29.79 -27.84 -13.07
CA ALA A 901 30.89 -27.00 -12.60
C ALA A 901 30.43 -25.57 -12.25
N LEU A 902 29.39 -25.06 -12.93
CA LEU A 902 28.75 -23.81 -12.55
C LEU A 902 27.78 -24.01 -11.37
N LEU A 903 27.04 -25.09 -11.27
CA LEU A 903 26.07 -25.29 -10.20
C LEU A 903 26.70 -25.72 -8.87
N ASP A 904 28.00 -26.02 -8.84
CA ASP A 904 28.70 -26.41 -7.63
C ASP A 904 28.70 -25.31 -6.54
N THR A 905 28.03 -25.60 -5.43
CA THR A 905 27.95 -24.76 -4.24
C THR A 905 29.10 -25.02 -3.26
N ALA A 906 29.91 -26.06 -3.46
CA ALA A 906 31.09 -26.31 -2.65
C ALA A 906 32.20 -25.29 -2.98
N VAL A 907 32.66 -24.55 -1.97
CA VAL A 907 33.76 -23.57 -2.10
C VAL A 907 35.04 -24.13 -1.47
N GLY A 908 36.17 -23.95 -2.14
CA GLY A 908 37.47 -24.50 -1.75
C GLY A 908 38.28 -23.65 -0.75
N TRP A 909 37.64 -22.72 -0.02
CA TRP A 909 38.29 -21.81 0.93
C TRP A 909 37.59 -21.84 2.30
N PRO A 910 38.27 -21.44 3.39
CA PRO A 910 37.66 -21.38 4.71
C PRO A 910 36.57 -20.31 4.75
N THR A 911 35.30 -20.74 4.83
CA THR A 911 34.13 -19.86 4.88
C THR A 911 33.89 -19.30 6.28
N CYS A 912 33.14 -18.20 6.36
CA CYS A 912 32.82 -17.43 7.56
C CYS A 912 32.14 -18.26 8.67
N GLY A 913 31.56 -19.41 8.34
CA GLY A 913 30.93 -20.31 9.32
C GLY A 913 29.69 -19.72 10.00
N LEU A 914 29.17 -18.59 9.52
CA LEU A 914 27.87 -18.08 9.95
C LEU A 914 26.79 -18.93 9.28
N ASP A 915 26.12 -19.75 10.09
CA ASP A 915 25.00 -20.58 9.65
C ASP A 915 23.83 -19.73 9.18
N ALA A 916 23.00 -20.30 8.31
CA ALA A 916 21.77 -19.66 7.86
C ALA A 916 20.91 -19.28 9.07
N SER A 917 20.48 -18.02 9.12
CA SER A 917 19.59 -17.46 10.13
C SER A 917 18.29 -16.96 9.47
N GLU A 918 17.27 -16.59 10.26
CA GLU A 918 16.05 -15.96 9.74
C GLU A 918 16.32 -14.65 8.99
N ALA A 919 17.43 -13.96 9.27
CA ALA A 919 17.83 -12.72 8.59
C ALA A 919 18.69 -12.96 7.32
N GLU A 920 19.40 -14.10 7.26
CA GLU A 920 20.24 -14.51 6.13
C GLU A 920 20.03 -16.01 5.89
N PRO A 921 19.10 -16.43 5.02
CA PRO A 921 18.70 -17.85 4.85
C PRO A 921 19.75 -18.72 4.13
N TRP A 922 20.97 -18.22 3.97
CA TRP A 922 22.08 -18.86 3.27
C TRP A 922 23.30 -18.88 4.19
N THR A 923 24.04 -19.98 4.21
CA THR A 923 25.35 -20.03 4.89
C THR A 923 26.30 -19.05 4.22
N CYS A 924 26.92 -18.16 5.00
CA CYS A 924 27.87 -17.19 4.46
C CYS A 924 29.10 -17.91 3.88
N ILE A 925 29.28 -17.81 2.56
CA ILE A 925 30.44 -18.37 1.84
C ILE A 925 31.66 -17.43 1.83
N GLY A 926 31.58 -16.29 2.52
CA GLY A 926 32.66 -15.31 2.60
C GLY A 926 33.91 -15.89 3.23
N ILE A 927 35.07 -15.58 2.68
CA ILE A 927 36.35 -16.06 3.19
C ILE A 927 36.64 -15.47 4.58
N ARG A 928 37.14 -16.30 5.50
CA ARG A 928 37.63 -15.82 6.81
C ARG A 928 38.90 -15.00 6.64
N LEU A 929 38.92 -13.81 7.27
CA LEU A 929 40.09 -12.93 7.20
C LEU A 929 41.23 -13.44 8.10
N PRO A 930 42.50 -13.24 7.73
CA PRO A 930 43.64 -13.63 8.57
C PRO A 930 43.56 -12.98 9.96
N GLY A 931 43.60 -13.80 11.01
CA GLY A 931 43.48 -13.33 12.40
C GLY A 931 42.04 -13.17 12.92
N TYR A 932 41.04 -13.45 12.09
CA TYR A 932 39.61 -13.34 12.45
C TYR A 932 38.84 -14.63 12.11
N GLU A 933 37.80 -14.92 12.89
CA GLU A 933 36.95 -16.11 12.66
C GLU A 933 35.85 -15.89 11.60
N ARG A 934 35.73 -14.67 11.05
CA ARG A 934 34.64 -14.26 10.16
C ARG A 934 35.14 -13.53 8.91
N CYS A 935 34.26 -13.37 7.92
CA CYS A 935 34.52 -12.55 6.73
C CYS A 935 34.36 -11.05 7.05
N LEU A 936 34.84 -10.19 6.15
CA LEU A 936 34.82 -8.73 6.35
C LEU A 936 33.40 -8.19 6.66
N ALA A 937 32.37 -8.74 6.02
CA ALA A 937 30.97 -8.32 6.20
C ALA A 937 30.44 -8.63 7.61
N HIS A 938 30.88 -9.74 8.21
CA HIS A 938 30.36 -10.25 9.49
C HIS A 938 31.28 -9.97 10.69
N LEU A 939 32.34 -9.18 10.48
CA LEU A 939 33.12 -8.57 11.57
C LEU A 939 32.33 -7.46 12.27
N GLY A 940 32.57 -7.30 13.57
CA GLY A 940 32.02 -6.16 14.33
C GLY A 940 32.57 -4.83 13.81
N ALA A 941 31.84 -3.73 14.02
CA ALA A 941 32.23 -2.41 13.49
C ALA A 941 33.58 -1.88 14.00
N GLU A 942 34.09 -2.38 15.13
CA GLU A 942 35.44 -2.05 15.63
C GLU A 942 36.51 -2.89 14.92
N GLU A 943 36.29 -4.21 14.85
CA GLU A 943 37.16 -5.17 14.14
C GLU A 943 37.29 -4.82 12.65
N GLN A 944 36.19 -4.41 12.00
CA GLN A 944 36.22 -3.90 10.63
C GLN A 944 37.12 -2.66 10.49
N ARG A 945 37.02 -1.70 11.42
CA ARG A 945 37.84 -0.49 11.39
C ARG A 945 39.32 -0.81 11.62
N GLU A 946 39.61 -1.72 12.55
CA GLU A 946 40.96 -2.19 12.83
C GLU A 946 41.57 -2.88 11.61
N TYR A 947 40.87 -3.85 11.02
CA TYR A 947 41.33 -4.54 9.82
C TYR A 947 41.57 -3.58 8.66
N LEU A 948 40.61 -2.70 8.35
CA LEU A 948 40.74 -1.73 7.26
C LEU A 948 41.90 -0.75 7.47
N ALA A 949 42.23 -0.41 8.73
CA ALA A 949 43.38 0.44 9.04
C ALA A 949 44.74 -0.26 8.81
N THR A 950 44.78 -1.58 8.67
CA THR A 950 46.01 -2.32 8.33
C THR A 950 46.32 -2.33 6.83
N LEU A 951 45.36 -1.92 5.98
CA LEU A 951 45.53 -1.94 4.53
C LEU A 951 46.32 -0.72 4.05
N GLU A 952 47.33 -0.96 3.23
CA GLU A 952 48.08 0.07 2.52
C GLU A 952 47.66 0.08 1.02
N PRO A 953 47.72 1.24 0.34
CA PRO A 953 47.46 1.30 -1.10
C PRO A 953 48.35 0.31 -1.88
N GLY A 954 47.72 -0.59 -2.65
CA GLY A 954 48.41 -1.67 -3.36
C GLY A 954 48.58 -2.99 -2.59
N ALA A 955 48.03 -3.11 -1.38
CA ALA A 955 48.02 -4.36 -0.62
C ALA A 955 47.24 -5.49 -1.34
N PRO A 956 47.59 -6.77 -1.13
CA PRO A 956 46.83 -7.90 -1.63
C PRO A 956 45.49 -8.03 -0.89
N LEU A 957 44.42 -8.27 -1.64
CA LEU A 957 43.05 -8.35 -1.15
C LEU A 957 42.44 -9.71 -1.51
N ASP A 958 41.96 -10.44 -0.51
CA ASP A 958 41.18 -11.67 -0.70
C ASP A 958 39.86 -11.55 0.05
N PHE A 959 38.79 -11.29 -0.71
CA PHE A 959 37.42 -11.11 -0.20
C PHE A 959 36.44 -12.02 -0.95
N ARG A 960 36.89 -13.20 -1.37
CA ARG A 960 36.04 -14.19 -2.04
C ARG A 960 34.79 -14.51 -1.22
N GLY A 961 33.66 -14.65 -1.90
CA GLY A 961 32.35 -14.96 -1.30
C GLY A 961 31.78 -13.88 -0.38
N THR A 962 32.43 -12.72 -0.23
CA THR A 962 32.02 -11.69 0.72
C THR A 962 30.95 -10.77 0.13
N THR A 963 29.95 -10.41 0.93
CA THR A 963 28.93 -9.42 0.56
C THR A 963 29.40 -8.02 0.97
N PHE A 964 29.33 -7.07 0.04
CA PHE A 964 29.64 -5.67 0.28
C PHE A 964 28.36 -4.85 0.25
N ASP A 965 27.85 -4.55 1.44
CA ASP A 965 26.66 -3.75 1.69
C ASP A 965 26.92 -2.71 2.79
N HIS A 966 25.90 -1.89 3.09
CA HIS A 966 25.94 -0.89 4.16
C HIS A 966 27.15 0.07 4.11
N GLY A 967 27.68 0.35 2.91
CA GLY A 967 28.81 1.24 2.71
C GLY A 967 30.18 0.62 3.04
N LEU A 968 30.29 -0.70 3.11
CA LEU A 968 31.55 -1.41 3.33
C LEU A 968 32.54 -1.21 2.17
N LEU A 969 32.07 -1.24 0.93
CA LEU A 969 32.93 -1.02 -0.24
C LEU A 969 33.52 0.39 -0.26
N PRO A 970 32.75 1.48 -0.08
CA PRO A 970 33.31 2.83 0.08
C PRO A 970 34.39 2.92 1.16
N ARG A 971 34.20 2.28 2.32
CA ARG A 971 35.20 2.28 3.41
C ARG A 971 36.48 1.55 3.00
N LEU A 972 36.36 0.40 2.33
CA LEU A 972 37.50 -0.34 1.79
C LEU A 972 38.27 0.49 0.77
N LEU A 973 37.58 1.12 -0.18
CA LEU A 973 38.22 1.94 -1.20
C LEU A 973 38.91 3.16 -0.60
N THR A 974 38.32 3.80 0.41
CA THR A 974 38.94 4.92 1.14
C THR A 974 40.20 4.51 1.89
N ALA A 975 40.26 3.30 2.45
CA ALA A 975 41.47 2.79 3.09
C ALA A 975 42.64 2.59 2.09
N LEU A 976 42.33 2.39 0.81
CA LEU A 976 43.30 2.10 -0.26
C LEU A 976 43.66 3.33 -1.12
N GLU A 977 43.28 4.54 -0.69
CA GLU A 977 43.61 5.78 -1.39
C GLU A 977 45.07 6.21 -1.17
N SER A 978 45.81 6.47 -2.25
CA SER A 978 47.19 6.96 -2.16
C SER A 978 47.27 8.49 -2.03
N GLY A 979 48.03 8.97 -1.05
CA GLY A 979 48.21 10.40 -0.78
C GLY A 979 49.03 11.12 -1.84
N THR A 980 48.35 11.79 -2.78
CA THR A 980 48.63 13.10 -3.43
C THR A 980 47.81 13.31 -4.71
N ARG A 981 47.12 12.29 -5.23
CA ARG A 981 46.20 12.41 -6.37
C ARG A 981 45.05 11.39 -6.38
N GLY A 982 44.41 11.12 -5.23
CA GLY A 982 43.06 10.53 -5.15
C GLY A 982 42.77 9.20 -5.88
N SER A 983 43.77 8.51 -6.44
CA SER A 983 43.57 7.24 -7.14
C SER A 983 43.61 6.08 -6.15
N VAL A 984 42.63 5.20 -6.26
CA VAL A 984 42.54 3.97 -5.43
C VAL A 984 43.44 2.92 -6.07
N ARG A 985 44.40 2.40 -5.29
CA ARG A 985 45.34 1.37 -5.76
C ARG A 985 45.06 0.04 -5.08
N LEU A 986 44.73 -0.97 -5.87
CA LEU A 986 44.52 -2.34 -5.43
C LEU A 986 45.67 -3.21 -5.94
N GLY A 987 46.26 -4.03 -5.06
CA GLY A 987 47.24 -5.04 -5.43
C GLY A 987 46.57 -6.25 -6.10
N PRO A 988 47.10 -7.47 -5.89
CA PRO A 988 46.39 -8.69 -6.26
C PRO A 988 45.03 -8.75 -5.55
N ALA A 989 43.93 -8.82 -6.30
CA ALA A 989 42.58 -8.72 -5.75
C ALA A 989 41.70 -9.90 -6.16
N SER A 990 41.14 -10.62 -5.18
CA SER A 990 40.21 -11.73 -5.42
C SER A 990 38.85 -11.46 -4.78
N PHE A 991 37.84 -11.35 -5.63
CA PHE A 991 36.43 -11.12 -5.30
C PHE A 991 35.53 -12.21 -5.88
N GLU A 992 36.08 -13.41 -6.10
CA GLU A 992 35.34 -14.53 -6.68
C GLU A 992 34.10 -14.84 -5.86
N ARG A 993 32.94 -14.95 -6.52
CA ARG A 993 31.63 -15.15 -5.87
C ARG A 993 31.25 -14.08 -4.84
N ALA A 994 31.89 -12.90 -4.84
CA ALA A 994 31.49 -11.78 -4.00
C ALA A 994 30.19 -11.13 -4.51
N TYR A 995 29.47 -10.46 -3.61
CA TYR A 995 28.24 -9.75 -3.94
C TYR A 995 28.36 -8.28 -3.57
N PHE A 996 28.39 -7.38 -4.55
CA PHE A 996 28.47 -5.93 -4.34
C PHE A 996 27.07 -5.32 -4.40
N VAL A 997 26.44 -5.08 -3.25
CA VAL A 997 25.24 -4.22 -3.14
C VAL A 997 25.65 -2.76 -3.33
N ASP A 998 26.74 -2.37 -2.67
CA ASP A 998 27.31 -1.04 -2.79
C ASP A 998 27.77 -0.75 -4.23
N SER A 999 27.62 0.50 -4.67
CA SER A 999 28.05 0.91 -6.01
C SER A 999 29.53 1.25 -6.04
N TRP A 1000 30.23 0.78 -7.07
CA TRP A 1000 31.57 1.24 -7.42
C TRP A 1000 31.44 2.63 -8.06
N ASN A 1001 31.73 3.67 -7.27
CA ASN A 1001 31.49 5.07 -7.62
C ASN A 1001 32.76 5.92 -7.75
N ARG A 1002 33.93 5.27 -7.82
CA ARG A 1002 35.22 5.94 -7.99
C ARG A 1002 35.71 5.72 -9.42
N ALA A 1003 35.97 6.81 -10.13
CA ALA A 1003 36.66 6.78 -11.41
C ALA A 1003 38.16 6.52 -11.19
N ASP A 1004 38.84 6.04 -12.22
CA ASP A 1004 40.30 5.94 -12.28
C ASP A 1004 40.91 5.01 -11.21
N ILE A 1005 40.27 3.86 -10.97
CA ILE A 1005 40.78 2.81 -10.08
C ILE A 1005 41.93 2.06 -10.77
N GLU A 1006 43.02 1.83 -10.04
CA GLU A 1006 44.20 1.10 -10.54
C GLU A 1006 44.32 -0.28 -9.87
N PHE A 1007 44.10 -1.34 -10.64
CA PHE A 1007 44.42 -2.71 -10.28
C PHE A 1007 45.84 -3.01 -10.76
N VAL A 1008 46.81 -2.93 -9.85
CA VAL A 1008 48.24 -3.03 -10.17
C VAL A 1008 48.60 -4.43 -10.65
N ASP A 1009 47.94 -5.46 -10.11
CA ASP A 1009 48.18 -6.88 -10.42
C ASP A 1009 46.86 -7.60 -10.81
N ARG A 1010 46.83 -8.94 -10.73
CA ARG A 1010 45.70 -9.78 -11.10
C ARG A 1010 44.44 -9.40 -10.31
N ALA A 1011 43.32 -9.26 -11.03
CA ALA A 1011 42.00 -9.03 -10.46
C ALA A 1011 41.01 -10.12 -10.88
N SER A 1012 40.45 -10.84 -9.91
CA SER A 1012 39.47 -11.91 -10.14
C SER A 1012 38.10 -11.52 -9.61
N PHE A 1013 37.13 -11.43 -10.50
CA PHE A 1013 35.71 -11.20 -10.26
C PHE A 1013 34.87 -12.37 -10.81
N VAL A 1014 35.45 -13.56 -10.79
CA VAL A 1014 34.78 -14.76 -11.32
C VAL A 1014 33.49 -15.00 -10.54
N ARG A 1015 32.37 -15.00 -11.26
CA ARG A 1015 31.02 -15.23 -10.71
C ARG A 1015 30.61 -14.23 -9.62
N THR A 1016 31.21 -13.05 -9.64
CA THR A 1016 30.82 -11.92 -8.80
C THR A 1016 29.49 -11.35 -9.28
N VAL A 1017 28.65 -10.90 -8.34
CA VAL A 1017 27.42 -10.18 -8.66
C VAL A 1017 27.57 -8.72 -8.28
N PHE A 1018 27.42 -7.84 -9.25
CA PHE A 1018 27.30 -6.40 -9.05
C PHE A 1018 25.82 -6.05 -8.98
N GLY A 1019 25.30 -6.02 -7.75
CA GLY A 1019 23.95 -5.54 -7.44
C GLY A 1019 23.84 -4.02 -7.52
N GLY A 1020 24.88 -3.28 -7.12
CA GLY A 1020 25.02 -1.85 -7.34
C GLY A 1020 25.51 -1.49 -8.75
N ARG A 1021 25.67 -0.18 -9.04
CA ARG A 1021 26.33 0.26 -10.28
C ARG A 1021 27.81 -0.09 -10.24
N ALA A 1022 28.33 -0.69 -11.31
CA ALA A 1022 29.75 -1.01 -11.44
C ALA A 1022 30.45 0.02 -12.32
N GLY A 1023 30.85 1.15 -11.75
CA GLY A 1023 31.57 2.22 -12.44
C GLY A 1023 33.08 2.00 -12.41
N PHE A 1024 33.64 1.46 -13.49
CA PHE A 1024 35.07 1.30 -13.76
C PHE A 1024 35.56 2.25 -14.85
N THR A 1025 34.88 3.38 -15.04
CA THR A 1025 35.27 4.41 -16.00
C THR A 1025 36.70 4.88 -15.74
N GLY A 1026 37.55 4.85 -16.75
CA GLY A 1026 38.97 5.22 -16.63
C GLY A 1026 39.84 4.25 -15.82
N ALA A 1027 39.31 3.08 -15.42
CA ALA A 1027 40.08 2.13 -14.63
C ALA A 1027 41.26 1.54 -15.40
N THR A 1028 42.37 1.30 -14.70
CA THR A 1028 43.57 0.68 -15.26
C THR A 1028 43.78 -0.70 -14.65
N PHE A 1029 43.85 -1.73 -15.48
CA PHE A 1029 44.16 -3.11 -15.08
C PHE A 1029 45.57 -3.46 -15.58
N GLY A 1030 46.54 -3.48 -14.67
CA GLY A 1030 47.93 -3.81 -14.94
C GLY A 1030 48.18 -5.31 -15.11
N GLY A 1031 47.44 -6.15 -14.36
CA GLY A 1031 47.48 -7.60 -14.44
C GLY A 1031 46.36 -8.23 -15.29
N THR A 1032 46.29 -9.57 -15.26
CA THR A 1032 45.20 -10.33 -15.88
C THR A 1032 43.90 -10.12 -15.13
N VAL A 1033 42.80 -9.90 -15.86
CA VAL A 1033 41.47 -9.74 -15.26
C VAL A 1033 40.52 -10.85 -15.71
N SER A 1034 39.77 -11.40 -14.76
CA SER A 1034 38.71 -12.36 -15.06
C SER A 1034 37.41 -11.96 -14.40
N LEU A 1035 36.38 -11.74 -15.20
CA LEU A 1035 35.01 -11.52 -14.80
C LEU A 1035 34.13 -12.69 -15.26
N ASP A 1036 34.71 -13.88 -15.47
CA ASP A 1036 33.99 -15.02 -16.03
C ASP A 1036 32.76 -15.38 -15.18
N GLY A 1037 31.58 -15.40 -15.80
CA GLY A 1037 30.31 -15.66 -15.13
C GLY A 1037 29.81 -14.53 -14.22
N ALA A 1038 30.43 -13.34 -14.24
CA ALA A 1038 29.97 -12.21 -13.45
C ALA A 1038 28.61 -11.68 -13.94
N VAL A 1039 27.81 -11.15 -13.01
CA VAL A 1039 26.46 -10.62 -13.29
C VAL A 1039 26.40 -9.15 -12.88
N PHE A 1040 26.16 -8.27 -13.84
CA PHE A 1040 25.88 -6.85 -13.64
C PHE A 1040 24.36 -6.65 -13.67
N GLN A 1041 23.75 -6.43 -12.50
CA GLN A 1041 22.30 -6.22 -12.40
C GLN A 1041 21.89 -4.83 -12.90
N HIS A 1042 22.79 -3.86 -12.80
CA HIS A 1042 22.64 -2.50 -13.30
C HIS A 1042 23.72 -2.18 -14.35
N VAL A 1043 24.08 -0.91 -14.49
CA VAL A 1043 25.10 -0.45 -15.46
C VAL A 1043 26.47 -1.00 -15.07
N GLY A 1044 27.14 -1.65 -16.03
CA GLY A 1044 28.56 -2.00 -15.98
C GLY A 1044 29.33 -1.10 -16.94
N ASP A 1045 30.00 -0.09 -16.41
CA ASP A 1045 30.68 0.96 -17.17
C ASP A 1045 32.19 0.75 -17.10
N PHE A 1046 32.80 0.44 -18.25
CA PHE A 1046 34.24 0.28 -18.46
C PHE A 1046 34.74 1.33 -19.48
N ASP A 1047 34.03 2.44 -19.63
CA ASP A 1047 34.37 3.45 -20.63
C ASP A 1047 35.76 4.04 -20.32
N ARG A 1048 36.59 4.17 -21.36
CA ARG A 1048 37.98 4.67 -21.28
C ARG A 1048 38.88 3.87 -20.33
N SER A 1049 38.50 2.63 -20.01
CA SER A 1049 39.35 1.74 -19.21
C SER A 1049 40.48 1.14 -20.06
N ARG A 1050 41.58 0.77 -19.39
CA ARG A 1050 42.78 0.22 -20.05
C ARG A 1050 43.19 -1.11 -19.43
N PHE A 1051 43.27 -2.14 -20.27
CA PHE A 1051 43.69 -3.50 -19.91
C PHE A 1051 45.06 -3.82 -20.53
N HIS A 1052 46.09 -3.93 -19.68
CA HIS A 1052 47.46 -4.21 -20.15
C HIS A 1052 47.70 -5.68 -20.47
N ARG A 1053 46.94 -6.59 -19.87
CA ARG A 1053 47.03 -8.05 -20.03
C ARG A 1053 45.67 -8.63 -20.41
N THR A 1054 45.61 -9.94 -20.54
CA THR A 1054 44.40 -10.67 -20.96
C THR A 1054 43.21 -10.34 -20.06
N ALA A 1055 42.06 -10.07 -20.69
CA ALA A 1055 40.80 -9.77 -20.03
C ALA A 1055 39.71 -10.75 -20.44
N THR A 1056 39.07 -11.41 -19.47
CA THR A 1056 38.04 -12.43 -19.74
C THR A 1056 36.70 -12.02 -19.15
N PHE A 1057 35.68 -11.97 -19.99
CA PHE A 1057 34.28 -11.65 -19.71
C PHE A 1057 33.38 -12.82 -20.16
N ARG A 1058 33.88 -14.05 -20.13
CA ARG A 1058 33.14 -15.20 -20.68
C ARG A 1058 31.94 -15.49 -19.82
N ARG A 1059 30.80 -15.77 -20.45
CA ARG A 1059 29.53 -16.05 -19.74
C ARG A 1059 29.10 -14.90 -18.81
N THR A 1060 29.63 -13.69 -18.98
CA THR A 1060 29.18 -12.51 -18.23
C THR A 1060 27.77 -12.14 -18.63
N ARG A 1061 27.04 -11.53 -17.69
CA ARG A 1061 25.70 -11.04 -17.94
C ARG A 1061 25.58 -9.58 -17.57
N PHE A 1062 25.31 -8.77 -18.59
CA PHE A 1062 24.96 -7.37 -18.42
C PHE A 1062 23.44 -7.26 -18.51
N ARG A 1063 22.75 -7.18 -17.36
CA ARG A 1063 21.31 -6.92 -17.32
C ARG A 1063 21.02 -5.45 -17.61
N GLY A 1064 21.84 -4.55 -17.06
CA GLY A 1064 21.87 -3.13 -17.43
C GLY A 1064 22.77 -2.86 -18.63
N ALA A 1065 22.95 -1.57 -18.96
CA ALA A 1065 23.82 -1.14 -20.06
C ALA A 1065 25.28 -1.55 -19.81
N ALA A 1066 25.94 -2.05 -20.86
CA ALA A 1066 27.35 -2.39 -20.86
C ALA A 1066 28.12 -1.31 -21.64
N GLY A 1067 28.95 -0.54 -20.94
CA GLY A 1067 29.80 0.49 -21.54
C GLY A 1067 31.23 -0.01 -21.70
N PHE A 1068 31.77 0.02 -22.91
CA PHE A 1068 33.17 -0.21 -23.26
C PHE A 1068 33.66 0.85 -24.23
N LYS A 1069 33.05 2.04 -24.17
CA LYS A 1069 33.36 3.11 -25.11
C LYS A 1069 34.80 3.57 -24.90
N ASP A 1070 35.56 3.68 -25.99
CA ASP A 1070 36.97 4.08 -25.97
C ASP A 1070 37.84 3.21 -25.02
N ALA A 1071 37.42 1.98 -24.73
CA ALA A 1071 38.20 1.04 -23.92
C ALA A 1071 39.37 0.46 -24.72
N GLU A 1072 40.54 0.30 -24.08
CA GLU A 1072 41.77 -0.17 -24.70
C GLU A 1072 42.22 -1.51 -24.12
N PHE A 1073 42.26 -2.55 -24.97
CA PHE A 1073 42.78 -3.87 -24.66
C PHE A 1073 44.11 -4.08 -25.38
N LEU A 1074 45.22 -4.10 -24.63
CA LEU A 1074 46.57 -4.26 -25.19
C LEU A 1074 46.96 -5.74 -25.41
N ALA A 1075 46.11 -6.67 -24.99
CA ALA A 1075 46.27 -8.11 -25.12
C ALA A 1075 44.94 -8.75 -25.51
N ASP A 1076 44.83 -10.08 -25.38
CA ASP A 1076 43.63 -10.84 -25.75
C ASP A 1076 42.41 -10.52 -24.87
N VAL A 1077 41.23 -10.47 -25.49
CA VAL A 1077 39.94 -10.27 -24.81
C VAL A 1077 38.94 -11.33 -25.25
N SER A 1078 38.15 -11.86 -24.31
CA SER A 1078 37.06 -12.80 -24.63
C SER A 1078 35.76 -12.42 -23.92
N PHE A 1079 34.74 -12.17 -24.72
CA PHE A 1079 33.33 -12.04 -24.37
C PHE A 1079 32.54 -13.31 -24.76
N GLY A 1080 33.22 -14.45 -24.92
CA GLY A 1080 32.60 -15.69 -25.37
C GLY A 1080 31.41 -16.09 -24.49
N ARG A 1081 30.25 -16.35 -25.11
CA ARG A 1081 28.97 -16.66 -24.44
C ARG A 1081 28.47 -15.57 -23.48
N ALA A 1082 28.94 -14.32 -23.59
CA ALA A 1082 28.40 -13.22 -22.81
C ALA A 1082 26.97 -12.87 -23.26
N VAL A 1083 26.13 -12.43 -22.31
CA VAL A 1083 24.75 -12.00 -22.59
C VAL A 1083 24.59 -10.54 -22.20
N LEU A 1084 24.38 -9.69 -23.20
CA LEU A 1084 24.16 -8.27 -23.06
C LEU A 1084 22.67 -8.00 -23.29
N GLN A 1085 21.90 -7.91 -22.21
CA GLN A 1085 20.45 -7.83 -22.26
C GLN A 1085 19.96 -6.43 -22.66
N ALA A 1086 20.59 -5.39 -22.13
CA ALA A 1086 20.33 -4.00 -22.52
C ALA A 1086 21.27 -3.58 -23.67
N SER A 1087 21.50 -2.27 -23.83
CA SER A 1087 22.41 -1.73 -24.84
C SER A 1087 23.88 -2.05 -24.52
N ALA A 1088 24.65 -2.32 -25.56
CA ALA A 1088 26.09 -2.49 -25.49
C ALA A 1088 26.78 -1.38 -26.30
N ASP A 1089 27.54 -0.52 -25.64
CA ASP A 1089 28.32 0.52 -26.30
C ASP A 1089 29.79 0.09 -26.37
N LEU A 1090 30.21 -0.40 -27.53
CA LEU A 1090 31.60 -0.76 -27.84
C LEU A 1090 32.28 0.32 -28.69
N ASN A 1091 31.68 1.50 -28.86
CA ASN A 1091 32.17 2.49 -29.81
C ASN A 1091 33.60 2.96 -29.44
N GLY A 1092 34.49 3.06 -30.42
CA GLY A 1092 35.88 3.48 -30.19
C GLY A 1092 36.77 2.44 -29.49
N MET A 1093 36.24 1.25 -29.16
CA MET A 1093 37.02 0.19 -28.51
C MET A 1093 38.21 -0.24 -29.37
N ARG A 1094 39.38 -0.40 -28.76
CA ARG A 1094 40.61 -0.82 -29.43
C ARG A 1094 41.15 -2.12 -28.83
N VAL A 1095 41.40 -3.11 -29.66
CA VAL A 1095 41.99 -4.40 -29.26
C VAL A 1095 43.26 -4.67 -30.07
N ALA A 1096 44.39 -4.75 -29.38
CA ALA A 1096 45.68 -5.07 -30.00
C ALA A 1096 45.89 -6.58 -30.20
N GLY A 1097 45.36 -7.40 -29.28
CA GLY A 1097 45.40 -8.86 -29.35
C GLY A 1097 44.21 -9.47 -30.09
N THR A 1098 43.89 -10.73 -29.77
CA THR A 1098 42.71 -11.42 -30.29
C THR A 1098 41.44 -11.04 -29.53
N ALA A 1099 40.30 -11.03 -30.22
CA ALA A 1099 38.99 -10.73 -29.65
C ALA A 1099 37.98 -11.85 -29.92
N ASP A 1100 37.45 -12.46 -28.87
CA ASP A 1100 36.48 -13.55 -28.99
C ASP A 1100 35.10 -13.11 -28.49
N PHE A 1101 34.14 -13.00 -29.41
CA PHE A 1101 32.71 -12.76 -29.15
C PHE A 1101 31.86 -13.98 -29.53
N SER A 1102 32.47 -15.17 -29.65
CA SER A 1102 31.75 -16.36 -30.06
C SER A 1102 30.60 -16.68 -29.12
N HIS A 1103 29.43 -16.98 -29.69
CA HIS A 1103 28.19 -17.26 -28.95
C HIS A 1103 27.70 -16.12 -28.04
N ALA A 1104 28.21 -14.89 -28.19
CA ALA A 1104 27.69 -13.74 -27.45
C ALA A 1104 26.27 -13.38 -27.92
N VAL A 1105 25.42 -12.98 -26.99
CA VAL A 1105 24.03 -12.60 -27.28
C VAL A 1105 23.81 -11.14 -26.91
N PHE A 1106 23.59 -10.32 -27.92
CA PHE A 1106 23.23 -8.91 -27.81
C PHE A 1106 21.72 -8.76 -27.99
N ARG A 1107 20.98 -8.67 -26.89
CA ARG A 1107 19.52 -8.48 -26.94
C ARG A 1107 19.14 -7.02 -27.19
N GLY A 1108 19.90 -6.08 -26.63
CA GLY A 1108 19.73 -4.65 -26.92
C GLY A 1108 20.42 -4.21 -28.20
N LEU A 1109 20.40 -2.89 -28.45
CA LEU A 1109 21.16 -2.29 -29.55
C LEU A 1109 22.66 -2.33 -29.22
N ALA A 1110 23.46 -2.86 -30.13
CA ALA A 1110 24.91 -2.86 -30.03
C ALA A 1110 25.51 -1.78 -30.94
N GLY A 1111 26.37 -0.93 -30.39
CA GLY A 1111 27.18 0.03 -31.13
C GLY A 1111 28.64 -0.43 -31.19
N MET A 1112 29.23 -0.45 -32.39
CA MET A 1112 30.66 -0.73 -32.60
C MET A 1112 31.26 0.20 -33.66
N SER A 1113 30.86 1.46 -33.63
CA SER A 1113 31.43 2.50 -34.48
C SER A 1113 32.86 2.83 -34.06
N ALA A 1114 33.73 3.08 -35.03
CA ALA A 1114 35.14 3.43 -34.84
C ALA A 1114 35.95 2.45 -33.98
N THR A 1115 35.54 1.17 -33.89
CA THR A 1115 36.32 0.15 -33.21
C THR A 1115 37.52 -0.29 -34.05
N GLY A 1116 38.65 -0.57 -33.41
CA GLY A 1116 39.85 -1.09 -34.07
C GLY A 1116 40.27 -2.44 -33.52
N PHE A 1117 40.37 -3.45 -34.38
CA PHE A 1117 40.88 -4.78 -34.04
C PHE A 1117 42.16 -5.05 -34.83
N ALA A 1118 43.30 -5.04 -34.15
CA ALA A 1118 44.58 -5.33 -34.77
C ALA A 1118 44.80 -6.85 -34.95
N GLY A 1119 44.34 -7.67 -34.00
CA GLY A 1119 44.39 -9.13 -34.05
C GLY A 1119 43.12 -9.78 -34.61
N ALA A 1120 43.09 -11.11 -34.61
CA ALA A 1120 41.95 -11.89 -35.08
C ALA A 1120 40.70 -11.69 -34.20
N VAL A 1121 39.53 -11.55 -34.82
CA VAL A 1121 38.24 -11.42 -34.14
C VAL A 1121 37.26 -12.52 -34.57
N SER A 1122 36.60 -13.16 -33.61
CA SER A 1122 35.53 -14.13 -33.90
C SER A 1122 34.21 -13.68 -33.31
N PHE A 1123 33.18 -13.61 -34.15
CA PHE A 1123 31.77 -13.46 -33.84
C PHE A 1123 30.99 -14.72 -34.16
N ALA A 1124 31.66 -15.89 -34.20
CA ALA A 1124 31.03 -17.14 -34.58
C ALA A 1124 29.81 -17.43 -33.69
N SER A 1125 28.66 -17.70 -34.30
CA SER A 1125 27.39 -17.97 -33.61
C SER A 1125 26.91 -16.85 -32.67
N ALA A 1126 27.39 -15.61 -32.83
CA ALA A 1126 26.88 -14.46 -32.10
C ALA A 1126 25.47 -14.08 -32.57
N VAL A 1127 24.64 -13.59 -31.66
CA VAL A 1127 23.24 -13.22 -31.95
C VAL A 1127 22.99 -11.76 -31.61
N TRP A 1128 22.49 -10.99 -32.58
CA TRP A 1128 22.02 -9.62 -32.39
C TRP A 1128 20.50 -9.58 -32.56
N GLU A 1129 19.75 -9.32 -31.49
CA GLU A 1129 18.29 -9.36 -31.54
C GLU A 1129 17.68 -8.05 -32.04
N ARG A 1130 18.15 -6.89 -31.55
CA ARG A 1130 17.60 -5.57 -31.91
C ARG A 1130 18.36 -4.86 -33.03
N GLY A 1131 19.62 -5.19 -33.25
CA GLY A 1131 20.42 -4.64 -34.34
C GLY A 1131 21.84 -4.25 -33.93
N LEU A 1132 22.65 -3.98 -34.95
CA LEU A 1132 24.06 -3.60 -34.82
C LEU A 1132 24.34 -2.36 -35.67
N LEU A 1133 24.93 -1.35 -35.06
CA LEU A 1133 25.38 -0.13 -35.74
C LEU A 1133 26.90 -0.07 -35.71
N SER A 1134 27.52 -0.03 -36.87
CA SER A 1134 28.96 0.15 -37.00
C SER A 1134 29.29 1.12 -38.12
N THR A 1135 29.93 2.23 -37.74
CA THR A 1135 30.45 3.23 -38.67
C THR A 1135 31.96 3.39 -38.48
N GLY A 1136 32.78 3.13 -39.50
CA GLY A 1136 34.23 3.36 -39.45
C GLY A 1136 35.03 2.33 -38.63
N ALA A 1137 34.52 1.11 -38.43
CA ALA A 1137 35.30 0.05 -37.77
C ALA A 1137 36.46 -0.42 -38.65
N VAL A 1138 37.60 -0.75 -38.04
CA VAL A 1138 38.81 -1.20 -38.70
C VAL A 1138 39.19 -2.58 -38.20
N PHE A 1139 39.32 -3.54 -39.12
CA PHE A 1139 39.77 -4.90 -38.86
C PHE A 1139 41.08 -5.14 -39.62
N GLU A 1140 42.20 -5.11 -38.91
CA GLU A 1140 43.52 -5.40 -39.49
C GLU A 1140 43.79 -6.91 -39.51
N GLY A 1141 43.26 -7.65 -38.54
CA GLY A 1141 43.28 -9.12 -38.47
C GLY A 1141 42.05 -9.80 -39.08
N PRO A 1142 42.04 -11.16 -39.21
CA PRO A 1142 40.91 -11.89 -39.77
C PRO A 1142 39.66 -11.80 -38.89
N ALA A 1143 38.50 -11.61 -39.52
CA ALA A 1143 37.21 -11.53 -38.84
C ALA A 1143 36.31 -12.71 -39.24
N ASP A 1144 35.85 -13.49 -38.27
CA ASP A 1144 34.98 -14.65 -38.45
C ASP A 1144 33.55 -14.36 -37.99
N PHE A 1145 32.57 -14.60 -38.85
CA PHE A 1145 31.13 -14.43 -38.58
C PHE A 1145 30.33 -15.72 -38.79
N ALA A 1146 30.97 -16.89 -38.78
CA ALA A 1146 30.32 -18.16 -39.05
C ALA A 1146 29.10 -18.41 -38.16
N HIS A 1147 27.93 -18.67 -38.75
CA HIS A 1147 26.65 -18.91 -38.05
C HIS A 1147 26.14 -17.76 -37.16
N ALA A 1148 26.64 -16.53 -37.35
CA ALA A 1148 26.07 -15.35 -36.71
C ALA A 1148 24.61 -15.11 -37.13
N ALA A 1149 23.77 -14.65 -36.20
CA ALA A 1149 22.35 -14.37 -36.45
C ALA A 1149 21.99 -12.91 -36.14
N PHE A 1150 21.40 -12.20 -37.10
CA PHE A 1150 21.14 -10.76 -37.03
C PHE A 1150 19.64 -10.41 -37.05
N ARG A 1151 18.86 -10.73 -36.02
CA ARG A 1151 17.39 -10.59 -36.08
C ARG A 1151 16.90 -9.15 -36.27
N GLY A 1152 17.71 -8.16 -35.87
CA GLY A 1152 17.42 -6.73 -36.07
C GLY A 1152 18.20 -6.10 -37.24
N ARG A 1153 17.97 -4.81 -37.50
CA ARG A 1153 18.64 -4.10 -38.60
C ARG A 1153 20.14 -3.94 -38.31
N VAL A 1154 20.98 -4.27 -39.29
CA VAL A 1154 22.44 -4.10 -39.21
C VAL A 1154 22.91 -3.11 -40.26
N ARG A 1155 23.68 -2.10 -39.83
CA ARG A 1155 24.28 -1.10 -40.72
C ARG A 1155 25.79 -1.10 -40.54
N PHE A 1156 26.49 -1.41 -41.63
CA PHE A 1156 27.94 -1.25 -41.75
C PHE A 1156 28.24 -0.11 -42.73
N GLU A 1157 28.89 0.94 -42.24
CA GLU A 1157 29.26 2.12 -43.02
C GLU A 1157 30.74 2.44 -42.85
N GLY A 1158 31.50 2.51 -43.94
CA GLY A 1158 32.92 2.84 -43.90
C GLY A 1158 33.81 1.84 -43.12
N VAL A 1159 33.41 0.57 -43.05
CA VAL A 1159 34.22 -0.48 -42.40
C VAL A 1159 35.40 -0.87 -43.29
N LEU A 1160 36.60 -0.91 -42.71
CA LEU A 1160 37.84 -1.28 -43.39
C LEU A 1160 38.30 -2.68 -42.96
N PHE A 1161 38.59 -3.54 -43.93
CA PHE A 1161 39.25 -4.84 -43.72
C PHE A 1161 40.59 -4.79 -44.45
N GLU A 1162 41.71 -4.81 -43.72
CA GLU A 1162 43.05 -4.68 -44.34
C GLU A 1162 43.68 -6.03 -44.73
N ALA A 1163 43.21 -7.15 -44.19
CA ALA A 1163 43.72 -8.48 -44.49
C ALA A 1163 42.83 -9.27 -45.48
N ASP A 1164 43.46 -9.96 -46.44
CA ASP A 1164 42.86 -10.87 -47.45
C ASP A 1164 42.24 -12.17 -46.88
N SER A 1165 41.94 -12.22 -45.58
CA SER A 1165 41.55 -13.44 -44.87
C SER A 1165 40.13 -13.33 -44.31
N ILE A 1166 39.16 -13.15 -45.20
CA ILE A 1166 37.80 -13.68 -44.99
C ILE A 1166 37.91 -15.21 -45.12
N VAL A 1167 38.50 -15.88 -44.12
CA VAL A 1167 38.47 -17.35 -44.05
C VAL A 1167 37.09 -17.73 -43.50
N GLY A 1168 36.14 -17.83 -44.43
CA GLY A 1168 34.73 -18.09 -44.14
C GLY A 1168 33.83 -17.06 -44.78
N GLN A 1169 33.79 -17.05 -46.11
CA GLN A 1169 32.77 -16.48 -46.98
C GLN A 1169 31.68 -15.64 -46.25
N LEU A 1170 31.71 -14.30 -46.37
CA LEU A 1170 30.47 -13.50 -46.28
C LEU A 1170 29.44 -13.96 -47.35
N SER A 1171 29.90 -14.72 -48.34
CA SER A 1171 29.15 -15.52 -49.31
C SER A 1171 28.59 -16.85 -48.76
N SER A 1172 28.86 -17.23 -47.51
CA SER A 1172 28.32 -18.43 -46.83
C SER A 1172 27.82 -18.13 -45.41
N VAL A 1173 27.25 -16.95 -45.21
CA VAL A 1173 25.94 -16.97 -44.56
C VAL A 1173 25.09 -17.86 -45.48
N ALA A 1174 25.13 -19.18 -45.29
CA ALA A 1174 24.18 -20.08 -45.92
C ALA A 1174 22.83 -19.47 -45.52
N PRO A 1175 22.06 -18.96 -46.49
CA PRO A 1175 20.83 -18.29 -46.14
C PRO A 1175 19.98 -19.30 -45.36
N PRO A 1176 19.50 -19.00 -44.13
CA PRO A 1176 18.07 -19.19 -43.95
C PRO A 1176 17.46 -18.36 -45.09
N ASP A 1177 16.52 -18.89 -45.87
CA ASP A 1177 15.95 -18.31 -47.11
C ASP A 1177 15.29 -16.90 -46.97
N ARG A 1178 15.80 -16.01 -46.12
CA ARG A 1178 15.17 -14.81 -45.59
C ARG A 1178 16.15 -13.65 -45.28
N TRP A 1179 17.20 -13.40 -46.05
CA TRP A 1179 18.06 -12.20 -45.86
C TRP A 1179 18.33 -11.45 -47.16
N ALA A 1180 18.22 -10.11 -47.12
CA ALA A 1180 18.66 -9.22 -48.17
C ALA A 1180 19.93 -8.47 -47.73
N CYS A 1181 21.01 -8.66 -48.49
CA CYS A 1181 22.25 -7.89 -48.37
C CYS A 1181 22.33 -6.92 -49.55
N VAL A 1182 22.11 -5.63 -49.30
CA VAL A 1182 22.16 -4.60 -50.35
C VAL A 1182 23.37 -3.71 -50.12
N ARG A 1183 24.30 -3.74 -51.06
CA ARG A 1183 25.37 -2.73 -51.15
C ARG A 1183 24.79 -1.48 -51.81
N ARG A 1184 24.74 -0.37 -51.09
CA ARG A 1184 24.26 0.92 -51.59
C ARG A 1184 25.33 1.62 -52.45
N SER A 1185 24.90 2.57 -53.27
CA SER A 1185 25.77 3.36 -54.16
C SER A 1185 26.80 4.21 -53.42
N ASP A 1186 26.58 4.47 -52.13
CA ASP A 1186 27.51 5.16 -51.21
C ASP A 1186 28.59 4.22 -50.61
N GLY A 1187 28.58 2.94 -50.97
CA GLY A 1187 29.52 1.94 -50.46
C GLY A 1187 29.11 1.31 -49.13
N THR A 1188 27.97 1.68 -48.56
CA THR A 1188 27.44 1.08 -47.33
C THR A 1188 26.76 -0.26 -47.58
N TRP A 1189 26.75 -1.12 -46.56
CA TRP A 1189 26.04 -2.39 -46.59
C TRP A 1189 24.85 -2.35 -45.64
N ASP A 1190 23.67 -2.65 -46.18
CA ASP A 1190 22.43 -2.84 -45.40
C ASP A 1190 22.07 -4.32 -45.41
N ILE A 1191 22.02 -4.94 -44.23
CA ILE A 1191 21.66 -6.34 -44.05
C ILE A 1191 20.34 -6.38 -43.29
N ARG A 1192 19.30 -6.91 -43.94
CA ARG A 1192 17.95 -7.01 -43.38
C ARG A 1192 17.36 -8.41 -43.54
N LEU A 1193 16.54 -8.83 -42.59
CA LEU A 1193 15.70 -10.02 -42.71
C LEU A 1193 14.62 -9.75 -43.77
N LEU A 1194 14.36 -10.72 -44.66
CA LEU A 1194 13.22 -10.70 -45.59
C LEU A 1194 11.97 -11.17 -44.84
N ASP A 1195 10.94 -10.32 -44.78
CA ASP A 1195 9.62 -10.70 -44.31
C ASP A 1195 8.94 -11.62 -45.34
N ALA A 1196 7.96 -12.44 -44.91
CA ALA A 1196 7.29 -13.46 -45.74
C ALA A 1196 6.50 -12.91 -46.96
N GLY A 1197 6.61 -11.62 -47.28
CA GLY A 1197 6.05 -10.97 -48.47
C GLY A 1197 7.07 -10.24 -49.35
N ASP A 1198 8.35 -10.17 -48.96
CA ASP A 1198 9.42 -9.53 -49.74
C ASP A 1198 10.15 -10.60 -50.57
N GLY A 1199 9.52 -11.01 -51.68
CA GLY A 1199 10.11 -11.91 -52.68
C GLY A 1199 11.07 -11.23 -53.64
#